data_AF-A0AAE1NCM0-F1
#
_entry.id   AF-A0AAE1NCM0-F1
#
_cell.length_a   1.000
_cell.length_b   1.000
_cell.length_c   1.000
_cell.angle_alpha   90.00
_cell.angle_beta   90.00
_cell.angle_gamma   90.00
#
_symmetry.space_group_name_H-M   'P 1'
#
loop_
_entity.id
_entity.type
_entity.pdbx_description
1 polymer ?
#
loop_
_entity_poly.entity_id
_entity_poly.type
_entity_poly.pdbx_seq_one_letter_code
_entity_poly.pdbx_strand_id
1 'polypeptide(L)'
;MKRIFSAFGYKNEDEQKEDSSIIKSVAEKSHDSSVTPMTSGAGNESHNSSVSDPKASNESPVAGKKSHTSPSESDRRRRQRRVMMMRKMMRYRRGDYSDSDEDHFDFTDMELMDDDMMFEHHMDYYMMFHGSRHKPHKPYKRKEISVDDKQRKWELPSIVKPDLDNEITDSVEDMEVELVDTGVVINTDLYTLTVNEGEHHSILKMPCMLPEELQDVKQKQQEEKHTFNLVMIDTSGSMYRYWKQLYNGWNKHVAPVLKGRTAIYTFSSEVKLRREGTELVEEDLDGYCTNLTGALQKVAEEVYTCREKFIKVFLITDGSHTTTQVQPDTVLDQLWAPPCKVVDMFVVGAGSDFPVQYSITLRSRLHNGNSSLPSIFWPKEPSEMEEQLASIGEHISKLTRSVELSQEGFILPGTETKTAFHLDEWVYFPCGPEALQNMTISTGHLRGQLKLDVLGATPGILIKAFRQWNSILIQLHNSKKKLPDNTIPFMESLFKVSMAACTQFPTSITTRLERKTLVTHQTNFKTMMNKLRVVLTKVSYRNEIELAENILSTTVGGGKYESKVLTLKGHTDEEYREDCENFLKVLTDNHEAIDAQVVNPDDCCHILLTSTLSDLQDSAFPRLTEELNKFEFLKEFTISGVGVFIPMRDSITLNPWSISVQATLKPPFNVVSQKAMESSAHIMPVEGKNKEIQLTADDESTRFNAVIPVFPPEVASVMKHIVRTRLFAMCTTFAILKNPHIIDFNVHFAALGVLWVRMLHEYPTLPRPEHIKHRIQSIEATAKLYVNRPSYANYWMILKQNTPQGLMTESTEEVNGKTIKCESLIKPMFILHLMRQQEDIKMETMVHIIRMMLLEYIGRCLSQYKLSENNAIPFTDFFSPDLVGEEKRQQWRAGYLDSLLINTDSNSKIHLQDFYLKEKAKKAAKKIAVQEMKKMKESETFKIRIDLDTEKTAKLRNVTAAGDVSWATLRTYVGELDLPEETVQKVFSKESLTTYVVHALTYRNSRKRLQNSLPSYQEALDMANSAVQYENKSLVSGDLLQQITKIITKSWLQEYTSAHNDVVQPMTKEQIVAEAQQRGIEVTLDTFDQVYRHYRPSTGLVGNACLSHACPFYLKPDRTYNQHASIERLNTESPFPHAFHKTAYLHRQDTLPNALANLESGVYRPPRGPQAPLPHERVTQLERKMASLQTQYKTN
;
A
#
# COMPACT_ATOMS: atom_id res chain seq x y z
N MET A 1 29.87 -40.06 -6.95
CA MET A 1 29.92 -39.32 -5.67
C MET A 1 29.79 -40.22 -4.42
N LYS A 2 30.33 -41.45 -4.42
CA LYS A 2 30.51 -42.28 -3.19
C LYS A 2 32.01 -42.57 -2.96
N ARG A 3 32.87 -41.58 -3.25
CA ARG A 3 34.34 -41.75 -3.33
C ARG A 3 35.17 -40.47 -3.12
N ILE A 4 34.64 -39.50 -2.36
CA ILE A 4 35.38 -38.30 -1.91
C ILE A 4 35.00 -38.04 -0.44
N PHE A 5 35.42 -38.94 0.46
CA PHE A 5 35.30 -38.76 1.93
C PHE A 5 36.27 -39.69 2.71
N SER A 6 37.47 -39.94 2.17
CA SER A 6 38.45 -40.86 2.76
C SER A 6 39.92 -40.38 2.65
N ALA A 7 40.12 -39.10 2.93
CA ALA A 7 41.38 -38.44 3.31
C ALA A 7 40.94 -37.08 3.89
N PHE A 8 41.16 -36.73 5.16
CA PHE A 8 42.28 -37.07 6.05
C PHE A 8 41.79 -37.54 7.45
N GLY A 9 42.34 -38.65 7.98
CA GLY A 9 42.49 -38.87 9.44
C GLY A 9 43.83 -38.24 9.91
N TYR A 10 44.23 -38.17 11.18
CA TYR A 10 43.83 -38.79 12.46
C TYR A 10 44.19 -37.79 13.61
N LYS A 11 44.01 -38.02 14.92
CA LYS A 11 43.59 -39.19 15.73
C LYS A 11 42.87 -38.72 17.02
N ASN A 12 42.23 -39.65 17.73
CA ASN A 12 42.00 -39.60 19.18
C ASN A 12 42.57 -40.90 19.78
N GLU A 13 43.14 -40.83 21.00
CA GLU A 13 43.54 -41.89 21.95
C GLU A 13 44.52 -41.23 22.95
N ASP A 14 44.52 -41.47 24.26
CA ASP A 14 43.54 -42.13 25.14
C ASP A 14 43.93 -41.85 26.64
N GLU A 15 43.29 -42.56 27.58
CA GLU A 15 43.73 -42.87 28.96
C GLU A 15 43.41 -41.93 30.16
N GLN A 16 42.92 -42.60 31.22
CA GLN A 16 42.90 -42.15 32.62
C GLN A 16 43.86 -43.00 33.46
N LYS A 17 44.55 -42.35 34.41
CA LYS A 17 45.15 -42.90 35.66
C LYS A 17 46.23 -43.99 35.54
N GLU A 18 47.44 -43.66 36.02
CA GLU A 18 47.92 -44.20 37.31
C GLU A 18 49.06 -43.34 37.91
N ASP A 19 49.72 -43.83 38.96
CA ASP A 19 50.22 -43.04 40.10
C ASP A 19 51.69 -42.56 40.06
N SER A 20 51.97 -41.59 40.95
CA SER A 20 53.26 -41.36 41.64
C SER A 20 54.49 -40.71 40.95
N SER A 21 54.71 -39.43 41.31
CA SER A 21 55.92 -38.96 42.02
C SER A 21 57.24 -38.57 41.27
N ILE A 22 57.86 -37.50 41.80
CA ILE A 22 59.32 -37.31 42.02
C ILE A 22 60.25 -36.77 40.87
N ILE A 23 60.60 -35.47 41.02
CA ILE A 23 61.97 -34.87 40.97
C ILE A 23 62.64 -34.40 39.63
N LYS A 24 62.89 -33.08 39.58
CA LYS A 24 64.05 -32.29 39.07
C LYS A 24 64.60 -32.40 37.63
N SER A 25 64.29 -31.36 36.84
CA SER A 25 65.15 -30.19 36.47
C SER A 25 66.61 -30.32 35.92
N VAL A 26 66.88 -29.48 34.89
CA VAL A 26 68.16 -28.82 34.47
C VAL A 26 69.00 -29.46 33.33
N ALA A 27 69.57 -28.56 32.48
CA ALA A 27 70.69 -28.71 31.52
C ALA A 27 70.42 -29.39 30.15
N GLU A 28 71.07 -29.03 29.04
CA GLU A 28 71.87 -27.84 28.63
C GLU A 28 72.14 -27.89 27.10
N LYS A 29 72.46 -26.74 26.47
CA LYS A 29 73.36 -26.56 25.29
C LYS A 29 73.01 -27.22 23.92
N SER A 30 73.60 -26.84 22.78
CA SER A 30 74.00 -25.52 22.21
C SER A 30 74.68 -25.75 20.83
N HIS A 31 74.55 -24.81 19.88
CA HIS A 31 75.46 -24.63 18.71
C HIS A 31 75.49 -25.78 17.64
N ASP A 32 75.86 -25.58 16.37
CA ASP A 32 76.36 -24.37 15.68
C ASP A 32 76.19 -24.38 14.13
N SER A 33 76.52 -23.24 13.49
CA SER A 33 77.08 -23.11 12.11
C SER A 33 76.17 -23.40 10.88
N SER A 34 76.30 -22.78 9.70
CA SER A 34 77.19 -21.68 9.22
C SER A 34 76.67 -20.98 7.94
N VAL A 35 76.77 -19.63 7.93
CA VAL A 35 77.46 -18.75 6.95
C VAL A 35 77.08 -18.75 5.44
N THR A 36 76.38 -17.68 4.99
CA THR A 36 76.77 -16.53 4.09
C THR A 36 77.83 -16.70 2.94
N PRO A 37 78.13 -15.71 2.02
CA PRO A 37 77.54 -14.36 1.71
C PRO A 37 77.60 -13.80 0.23
N MET A 38 77.28 -12.49 0.06
CA MET A 38 77.87 -11.46 -0.87
C MET A 38 77.54 -11.51 -2.40
N THR A 39 77.48 -10.42 -3.22
CA THR A 39 77.63 -8.94 -3.06
C THR A 39 77.17 -8.13 -4.31
N SER A 40 76.88 -6.81 -4.13
CA SER A 40 77.05 -5.66 -5.08
C SER A 40 76.30 -5.65 -6.44
N GLY A 41 75.94 -4.52 -7.07
CA GLY A 41 76.05 -3.07 -6.77
C GLY A 41 75.05 -2.28 -7.66
N ALA A 42 74.53 -1.12 -7.26
CA ALA A 42 75.03 0.23 -7.60
C ALA A 42 75.30 0.48 -9.12
N GLY A 43 74.53 1.37 -9.77
CA GLY A 43 74.76 1.76 -11.17
C GLY A 43 73.71 2.73 -11.78
N ASN A 44 74.15 3.95 -12.05
CA ASN A 44 73.41 5.14 -12.50
C ASN A 44 72.87 5.15 -13.95
N GLU A 45 71.91 6.06 -14.20
CA GLU A 45 71.80 7.00 -15.34
C GLU A 45 71.53 6.57 -16.81
N SER A 46 70.34 7.00 -17.27
CA SER A 46 70.16 7.96 -18.39
C SER A 46 69.92 7.52 -19.85
N HIS A 47 69.04 8.32 -20.47
CA HIS A 47 68.92 8.72 -21.88
C HIS A 47 68.58 7.76 -23.04
N ASN A 48 67.43 8.09 -23.63
CA ASN A 48 67.20 8.35 -25.06
C ASN A 48 67.29 7.22 -26.12
N SER A 49 66.09 6.89 -26.61
CA SER A 49 65.68 7.09 -28.02
C SER A 49 65.89 6.00 -29.09
N SER A 50 64.99 6.08 -30.08
CA SER A 50 65.01 5.50 -31.44
C SER A 50 64.85 3.98 -31.63
N VAL A 51 63.62 3.61 -32.02
CA VAL A 51 63.26 2.92 -33.28
C VAL A 51 64.24 1.85 -33.81
N SER A 52 63.80 0.58 -33.79
CA SER A 52 63.94 -0.35 -34.92
C SER A 52 63.06 -1.59 -34.74
N ASP A 53 62.31 -1.95 -35.78
CA ASP A 53 61.75 -3.30 -35.96
C ASP A 53 62.90 -4.30 -36.21
N PRO A 54 62.76 -5.59 -35.80
CA PRO A 54 62.36 -6.55 -36.82
C PRO A 54 61.40 -7.67 -36.37
N LYS A 55 60.39 -7.89 -37.23
CA LYS A 55 59.62 -9.09 -37.54
C LYS A 55 59.90 -10.43 -36.80
N ALA A 56 58.79 -10.96 -36.26
CA ALA A 56 58.22 -12.29 -36.49
C ALA A 56 58.79 -13.55 -35.77
N SER A 57 57.93 -14.15 -34.92
CA SER A 57 57.48 -15.54 -35.11
C SER A 57 56.24 -15.91 -34.26
N ASN A 58 55.36 -16.69 -34.87
CA ASN A 58 54.47 -17.72 -34.30
C ASN A 58 53.21 -17.39 -33.46
N GLU A 59 52.08 -17.73 -34.11
CA GLU A 59 51.03 -18.68 -33.64
C GLU A 59 49.98 -18.28 -32.58
N SER A 60 48.73 -18.60 -32.93
CA SER A 60 47.49 -18.27 -32.22
C SER A 60 47.22 -19.20 -31.04
N PRO A 61 46.28 -18.85 -30.12
CA PRO A 61 44.92 -19.40 -30.34
C PRO A 61 43.73 -18.48 -29.96
N VAL A 62 42.63 -18.69 -30.70
CA VAL A 62 41.21 -18.57 -30.28
C VAL A 62 40.70 -17.20 -29.77
N ALA A 63 40.05 -16.46 -30.67
CA ALA A 63 39.13 -15.37 -30.32
C ALA A 63 37.66 -15.86 -30.35
N GLY A 64 36.97 -15.80 -29.21
CA GLY A 64 35.54 -16.08 -29.11
C GLY A 64 34.68 -14.95 -29.67
N LYS A 65 34.00 -15.19 -30.80
CA LYS A 65 33.02 -14.24 -31.38
C LYS A 65 31.82 -14.07 -30.45
N LYS A 66 31.63 -12.88 -29.86
CA LYS A 66 30.32 -12.44 -29.35
C LYS A 66 29.59 -11.67 -30.44
N SER A 67 28.41 -12.15 -30.82
CA SER A 67 27.55 -11.52 -31.83
C SER A 67 26.84 -10.30 -31.26
N HIS A 68 27.19 -9.10 -31.71
CA HIS A 68 26.32 -7.94 -31.59
C HIS A 68 25.24 -7.99 -32.67
N THR A 69 24.03 -8.39 -32.29
CA THR A 69 22.85 -8.21 -33.13
C THR A 69 22.45 -6.73 -33.14
N SER A 70 22.44 -6.12 -34.33
CA SER A 70 21.85 -4.80 -34.53
C SER A 70 20.34 -4.87 -34.25
N PRO A 71 19.72 -3.82 -33.67
CA PRO A 71 18.26 -3.79 -33.46
C PRO A 71 17.52 -4.00 -34.77
N SER A 72 16.41 -4.73 -34.73
CA SER A 72 15.64 -5.01 -35.94
C SER A 72 15.04 -3.72 -36.53
N GLU A 73 14.71 -3.76 -37.82
CA GLU A 73 13.94 -2.72 -38.50
C GLU A 73 12.63 -2.40 -37.73
N SER A 74 12.02 -3.43 -37.12
CA SER A 74 10.86 -3.32 -36.24
C SER A 74 11.15 -2.49 -34.97
N ASP A 75 12.25 -2.75 -34.27
CA ASP A 75 12.63 -2.02 -33.05
C ASP A 75 12.94 -0.55 -33.32
N ARG A 76 13.58 -0.25 -34.46
CA ARG A 76 13.79 1.13 -34.91
C ARG A 76 12.48 1.84 -35.18
N ARG A 77 11.51 1.18 -35.84
CA ARG A 77 10.18 1.73 -36.11
C ARG A 77 9.35 1.92 -34.83
N ARG A 78 9.37 0.96 -33.88
CA ARG A 78 8.75 1.09 -32.55
C ARG A 78 9.33 2.26 -31.75
N ARG A 79 10.66 2.46 -31.75
CA ARG A 79 11.31 3.63 -31.13
C ARG A 79 10.92 4.95 -31.81
N GLN A 80 10.89 5.01 -33.14
CA GLN A 80 10.47 6.23 -33.86
C GLN A 80 9.00 6.58 -33.58
N ARG A 81 8.08 5.60 -33.57
CA ARG A 81 6.66 5.84 -33.19
C ARG A 81 6.54 6.37 -31.76
N ARG A 82 7.21 5.77 -30.76
CA ARG A 82 7.21 6.29 -29.37
C ARG A 82 7.70 7.74 -29.27
N VAL A 83 8.79 8.10 -29.96
CA VAL A 83 9.32 9.48 -29.95
C VAL A 83 8.38 10.46 -30.65
N MET A 84 7.71 10.05 -31.74
CA MET A 84 6.72 10.89 -32.42
C MET A 84 5.47 11.12 -31.56
N MET A 85 4.99 10.08 -30.86
CA MET A 85 3.82 10.17 -29.98
C MET A 85 4.08 11.03 -28.74
N MET A 86 5.24 10.88 -28.09
CA MET A 86 5.68 11.79 -27.01
C MET A 86 5.77 13.25 -27.48
N ARG A 87 6.24 13.50 -28.71
CA ARG A 87 6.27 14.85 -29.29
C ARG A 87 4.88 15.42 -29.57
N LYS A 88 3.89 14.61 -29.95
CA LYS A 88 2.48 15.05 -30.08
C LYS A 88 1.88 15.37 -28.69
N MET A 89 2.01 14.48 -27.70
CA MET A 89 1.54 14.74 -26.33
C MET A 89 2.17 15.99 -25.71
N MET A 90 3.48 16.22 -25.92
CA MET A 90 4.18 17.42 -25.46
C MET A 90 3.69 18.73 -26.09
N ARG A 91 3.11 18.71 -27.30
CA ARG A 91 2.47 19.89 -27.92
C ARG A 91 1.05 20.10 -27.38
N TYR A 92 0.28 19.03 -27.27
CA TYR A 92 -1.06 19.06 -26.69
C TYR A 92 -1.05 19.66 -25.27
N ARG A 93 -0.07 19.27 -24.45
CA ARG A 93 0.13 19.81 -23.08
C ARG A 93 0.60 21.27 -23.02
N ARG A 94 0.86 21.92 -24.16
CA ARG A 94 1.27 23.34 -24.27
C ARG A 94 0.20 24.25 -24.85
N GLY A 95 -0.91 23.72 -25.36
CA GLY A 95 -2.01 24.50 -25.93
C GLY A 95 -1.74 25.07 -27.33
N ASP A 96 -0.68 24.63 -28.00
CA ASP A 96 -0.30 25.10 -29.35
C ASP A 96 -1.12 24.36 -30.44
N TYR A 97 -2.29 24.88 -30.81
CA TYR A 97 -3.07 24.45 -31.98
C TYR A 97 -3.69 25.65 -32.74
N SER A 98 -3.92 25.45 -34.03
CA SER A 98 -4.72 26.33 -34.90
C SER A 98 -5.82 25.52 -35.59
N ASP A 99 -6.94 26.15 -35.93
CA ASP A 99 -8.20 25.54 -36.41
C ASP A 99 -8.14 24.85 -37.81
N SER A 100 -6.98 24.34 -38.23
CA SER A 100 -6.75 23.67 -39.52
C SER A 100 -6.35 22.19 -39.40
N ASP A 101 -6.20 21.67 -38.18
CA ASP A 101 -5.62 20.34 -37.91
C ASP A 101 -6.67 19.30 -37.44
N GLU A 102 -7.96 19.49 -37.80
CA GLU A 102 -8.99 18.45 -37.65
C GLU A 102 -9.00 17.51 -38.87
N ASP A 103 -8.17 16.47 -38.84
CA ASP A 103 -8.44 15.24 -39.59
C ASP A 103 -7.82 13.98 -38.94
N HIS A 104 -8.68 12.97 -38.76
CA HIS A 104 -8.47 11.60 -38.27
C HIS A 104 -7.44 11.29 -37.15
N PHE A 105 -7.99 10.93 -35.98
CA PHE A 105 -7.32 10.15 -34.94
C PHE A 105 -7.83 8.69 -34.99
N ASP A 106 -7.05 7.78 -35.57
CA ASP A 106 -7.43 6.35 -35.69
C ASP A 106 -7.05 5.57 -34.42
N PHE A 107 -7.99 4.80 -33.87
CA PHE A 107 -7.87 4.08 -32.60
C PHE A 107 -7.24 2.69 -32.73
N THR A 108 -7.04 2.19 -33.96
CA THR A 108 -6.55 0.82 -34.22
C THR A 108 -5.08 0.56 -33.85
N ASP A 109 -4.27 1.59 -33.65
CA ASP A 109 -2.83 1.47 -33.33
C ASP A 109 -2.54 1.19 -31.83
N MET A 110 -3.58 1.01 -30.97
CA MET A 110 -3.44 0.74 -29.52
C MET A 110 -3.44 -0.73 -29.09
N GLU A 111 -3.94 -1.67 -29.91
CA GLU A 111 -4.14 -3.09 -29.50
C GLU A 111 -2.86 -3.95 -29.46
N LEU A 112 -1.66 -3.34 -29.36
CA LEU A 112 -0.36 -4.03 -29.40
C LEU A 112 0.64 -3.55 -28.32
N MET A 113 0.16 -3.36 -27.09
CA MET A 113 0.99 -3.22 -25.88
C MET A 113 0.65 -4.32 -24.86
N ASP A 114 1.68 -4.87 -24.22
CA ASP A 114 1.57 -5.96 -23.23
C ASP A 114 0.85 -5.52 -21.94
N ASP A 115 0.11 -6.45 -21.31
CA ASP A 115 -0.84 -6.18 -20.22
C ASP A 115 -0.24 -5.58 -18.93
N ASP A 116 1.07 -5.75 -18.69
CA ASP A 116 1.73 -5.40 -17.42
C ASP A 116 1.84 -3.88 -17.11
N MET A 117 1.45 -2.99 -18.03
CA MET A 117 1.42 -1.52 -17.77
C MET A 117 0.03 -0.94 -17.50
N MET A 118 -1.05 -1.74 -17.53
CA MET A 118 -2.43 -1.21 -17.48
C MET A 118 -2.91 -0.75 -16.09
N PHE A 119 -2.16 -1.01 -15.00
CA PHE A 119 -2.74 -1.02 -13.65
C PHE A 119 -2.63 0.24 -12.77
N GLU A 120 -1.87 1.29 -13.13
CA GLU A 120 -1.63 2.42 -12.20
C GLU A 120 -2.30 3.77 -12.52
N HIS A 121 -2.94 3.97 -13.69
CA HIS A 121 -3.39 5.32 -14.10
C HIS A 121 -4.83 5.45 -14.67
N HIS A 122 -5.70 4.45 -14.50
CA HIS A 122 -7.03 4.45 -15.17
C HIS A 122 -8.28 4.65 -14.28
N MET A 123 -8.15 4.85 -12.95
CA MET A 123 -9.33 5.05 -12.08
C MET A 123 -9.85 6.50 -11.98
N ASP A 124 -8.97 7.51 -11.95
CA ASP A 124 -9.40 8.89 -11.66
C ASP A 124 -10.17 9.56 -12.82
N TYR A 125 -10.00 9.09 -14.06
CA TYR A 125 -10.65 9.68 -15.23
C TYR A 125 -12.07 9.15 -15.49
N TYR A 126 -12.41 7.96 -14.94
CA TYR A 126 -13.68 7.29 -15.23
C TYR A 126 -14.86 7.78 -14.35
N MET A 127 -14.56 8.47 -13.24
CA MET A 127 -15.53 8.86 -12.22
C MET A 127 -16.19 10.24 -12.46
N MET A 128 -15.75 11.04 -13.45
CA MET A 128 -16.21 12.44 -13.61
C MET A 128 -17.28 12.70 -14.68
N PHE A 129 -17.61 11.76 -15.58
CA PHE A 129 -18.39 12.11 -16.79
C PHE A 129 -19.62 11.27 -17.18
N HIS A 130 -20.04 10.28 -16.38
CA HIS A 130 -21.29 9.52 -16.66
C HIS A 130 -22.45 9.86 -15.73
N GLY A 131 -23.05 11.04 -15.98
CA GLY A 131 -24.34 11.43 -15.43
C GLY A 131 -25.53 10.78 -16.16
N SER A 132 -26.35 10.07 -15.40
CA SER A 132 -27.71 9.55 -15.67
C SER A 132 -28.41 9.96 -16.98
N ARG A 133 -28.56 8.99 -17.90
CA ARG A 133 -29.68 8.95 -18.87
C ARG A 133 -30.17 7.52 -19.13
N HIS A 134 -31.10 7.04 -18.31
CA HIS A 134 -31.87 5.83 -18.66
C HIS A 134 -32.71 6.10 -19.92
N LYS A 135 -32.61 5.21 -20.91
CA LYS A 135 -33.65 5.02 -21.94
C LYS A 135 -34.53 3.83 -21.53
N PRO A 136 -35.86 3.91 -21.59
CA PRO A 136 -36.71 2.76 -21.32
C PRO A 136 -36.60 1.73 -22.46
N HIS A 137 -36.42 0.45 -22.11
CA HIS A 137 -36.50 -0.64 -23.07
C HIS A 137 -37.96 -0.83 -23.55
N LYS A 138 -38.14 -1.09 -24.84
CA LYS A 138 -39.44 -1.47 -25.41
C LYS A 138 -39.83 -2.88 -24.94
N PRO A 139 -41.10 -3.13 -24.59
CA PRO A 139 -41.55 -4.48 -24.26
C PRO A 139 -41.62 -5.36 -25.52
N TYR A 140 -41.18 -6.61 -25.39
CA TYR A 140 -41.42 -7.65 -26.39
C TYR A 140 -42.91 -8.01 -26.43
N LYS A 141 -43.51 -8.04 -27.63
CA LYS A 141 -44.89 -8.54 -27.80
C LYS A 141 -44.91 -10.06 -27.59
N ARG A 142 -45.47 -10.52 -26.47
CA ARG A 142 -45.87 -11.93 -26.28
C ARG A 142 -47.10 -12.20 -27.15
N LYS A 143 -47.15 -13.37 -27.81
CA LYS A 143 -48.40 -13.86 -28.40
C LYS A 143 -49.37 -14.19 -27.26
N GLU A 144 -50.60 -13.70 -27.36
CA GLU A 144 -51.69 -14.15 -26.51
C GLU A 144 -52.04 -15.59 -26.89
N ILE A 145 -51.93 -16.50 -25.94
CA ILE A 145 -52.57 -17.81 -25.97
C ILE A 145 -53.85 -17.65 -25.14
N SER A 146 -54.98 -18.11 -25.68
CA SER A 146 -56.29 -17.93 -25.06
C SER A 146 -56.34 -18.54 -23.65
N VAL A 147 -56.70 -17.71 -22.67
CA VAL A 147 -56.96 -18.13 -21.30
C VAL A 147 -58.33 -18.78 -21.26
N ASP A 148 -58.37 -20.11 -21.30
CA ASP A 148 -59.55 -20.88 -20.91
C ASP A 148 -59.13 -22.24 -20.30
N ASP A 149 -58.38 -22.17 -19.21
CA ASP A 149 -58.19 -23.32 -18.33
C ASP A 149 -58.31 -22.85 -16.87
N LYS A 150 -59.28 -23.42 -16.16
CA LYS A 150 -59.62 -23.02 -14.80
C LYS A 150 -58.47 -23.44 -13.88
N GLN A 151 -57.88 -22.49 -13.15
CA GLN A 151 -56.88 -22.78 -12.12
C GLN A 151 -57.47 -23.78 -11.10
N ARG A 152 -57.19 -25.07 -11.29
CA ARG A 152 -57.43 -26.09 -10.29
C ARG A 152 -56.51 -25.77 -9.13
N LYS A 153 -57.09 -25.41 -7.99
CA LYS A 153 -56.36 -25.25 -6.74
C LYS A 153 -55.67 -26.59 -6.45
N TRP A 154 -54.35 -26.58 -6.29
CA TRP A 154 -53.62 -27.78 -5.90
C TRP A 154 -54.01 -28.16 -4.47
N GLU A 155 -54.40 -29.42 -4.29
CA GLU A 155 -54.83 -30.00 -3.02
C GLU A 155 -53.81 -31.04 -2.56
N LEU A 156 -53.65 -31.13 -1.24
CA LEU A 156 -52.70 -32.03 -0.60
C LEU A 156 -53.11 -33.51 -0.82
N PRO A 157 -52.19 -34.40 -1.22
CA PRO A 157 -52.47 -35.82 -1.36
C PRO A 157 -52.93 -36.48 -0.04
N SER A 158 -53.83 -37.45 -0.15
CA SER A 158 -54.27 -38.26 1.00
C SER A 158 -53.11 -39.01 1.63
N ILE A 159 -52.99 -38.95 2.95
CA ILE A 159 -51.92 -39.63 3.69
C ILE A 159 -52.10 -41.13 3.60
N VAL A 160 -51.05 -41.82 3.15
CA VAL A 160 -50.92 -43.27 3.26
C VAL A 160 -50.34 -43.59 4.63
N LYS A 161 -51.04 -44.44 5.40
CA LYS A 161 -50.52 -44.96 6.67
C LYS A 161 -49.27 -45.83 6.41
N PRO A 162 -48.29 -45.86 7.32
CA PRO A 162 -47.18 -46.81 7.23
C PRO A 162 -47.65 -48.27 7.26
N ASP A 163 -46.97 -49.16 6.54
CA ASP A 163 -47.34 -50.59 6.42
C ASP A 163 -47.18 -51.41 7.73
N LEU A 164 -46.66 -50.79 8.80
CA LEU A 164 -46.41 -51.42 10.11
C LEU A 164 -47.66 -52.06 10.75
N ASP A 165 -48.86 -51.53 10.47
CA ASP A 165 -50.12 -52.02 11.04
C ASP A 165 -50.46 -53.47 10.56
N ASN A 166 -49.90 -53.97 9.45
CA ASN A 166 -50.30 -55.26 8.83
C ASN A 166 -49.35 -56.45 9.09
N GLU A 167 -48.14 -56.24 9.60
CA GLU A 167 -47.24 -57.34 10.02
C GLU A 167 -47.24 -57.58 11.53
N ILE A 168 -47.84 -56.68 12.33
CA ILE A 168 -47.92 -56.77 13.80
C ILE A 168 -49.29 -57.31 14.27
N THR A 169 -50.33 -57.20 13.44
CA THR A 169 -51.72 -57.52 13.79
C THR A 169 -52.06 -59.00 13.92
N ASP A 170 -51.14 -59.91 13.56
CA ASP A 170 -51.34 -61.36 13.76
C ASP A 170 -51.02 -61.86 15.19
N SER A 171 -50.57 -61.00 16.13
CA SER A 171 -50.30 -61.46 17.52
C SER A 171 -50.27 -60.45 18.68
N VAL A 172 -50.55 -59.15 18.51
CA VAL A 172 -50.43 -58.16 19.62
C VAL A 172 -51.74 -57.45 19.97
N GLU A 173 -52.59 -58.14 20.74
CA GLU A 173 -53.50 -57.50 21.71
C GLU A 173 -52.80 -57.52 23.08
N ASP A 174 -52.66 -56.35 23.71
CA ASP A 174 -52.37 -56.11 25.14
C ASP A 174 -51.32 -57.00 25.85
N MET A 175 -50.20 -57.31 25.19
CA MET A 175 -48.97 -57.67 25.92
C MET A 175 -48.20 -56.40 26.32
N GLU A 176 -48.02 -56.19 27.63
CA GLU A 176 -46.96 -55.34 28.14
C GLU A 176 -45.62 -55.85 27.57
N VAL A 177 -44.97 -55.05 26.71
CA VAL A 177 -43.64 -55.39 26.19
C VAL A 177 -42.64 -55.21 27.33
N GLU A 178 -42.34 -56.30 28.04
CA GLU A 178 -41.30 -56.31 29.06
C GLU A 178 -39.98 -55.81 28.43
N LEU A 179 -39.53 -54.64 28.88
CA LEU A 179 -38.25 -54.07 28.48
C LEU A 179 -37.13 -54.98 28.97
N VAL A 180 -36.41 -55.58 28.03
CA VAL A 180 -35.25 -56.43 28.32
C VAL A 180 -34.10 -55.53 28.74
N ASP A 181 -33.77 -55.54 30.03
CA ASP A 181 -32.56 -54.90 30.54
C ASP A 181 -31.34 -55.66 30.03
N THR A 182 -30.54 -54.98 29.22
CA THR A 182 -29.32 -55.51 28.62
C THR A 182 -28.13 -55.48 29.57
N GLY A 183 -28.23 -54.77 30.71
CA GLY A 183 -27.11 -54.50 31.61
C GLY A 183 -26.05 -53.56 31.02
N VAL A 184 -26.30 -53.00 29.83
CA VAL A 184 -25.35 -52.14 29.10
C VAL A 184 -25.35 -50.74 29.71
N VAL A 185 -24.15 -50.24 30.00
CA VAL A 185 -23.93 -48.90 30.55
C VAL A 185 -23.38 -47.98 29.47
N ILE A 186 -24.12 -46.92 29.14
CA ILE A 186 -23.67 -45.87 28.21
C ILE A 186 -23.14 -44.69 29.03
N ASN A 187 -21.85 -44.36 28.87
CA ASN A 187 -21.30 -43.12 29.39
C ASN A 187 -21.79 -41.95 28.53
N THR A 188 -22.29 -40.88 29.15
CA THR A 188 -22.64 -39.65 28.45
C THR A 188 -22.51 -38.42 29.36
N ASP A 189 -22.18 -37.28 28.77
CA ASP A 189 -21.93 -36.04 29.52
C ASP A 189 -23.24 -35.42 30.03
N LEU A 190 -23.30 -35.16 31.33
CA LEU A 190 -24.35 -34.35 31.95
C LEU A 190 -23.76 -33.04 32.48
N TYR A 191 -24.16 -31.92 31.88
CA TYR A 191 -23.66 -30.60 32.23
C TYR A 191 -24.54 -29.93 33.28
N THR A 192 -24.01 -29.72 34.48
CA THR A 192 -24.69 -28.95 35.53
C THR A 192 -24.70 -27.47 35.19
N LEU A 193 -25.90 -26.90 35.21
CA LEU A 193 -26.17 -25.47 35.11
C LEU A 193 -26.36 -24.89 36.52
N THR A 194 -25.88 -23.67 36.72
CA THR A 194 -26.26 -22.87 37.89
C THR A 194 -27.20 -21.76 37.43
N VAL A 195 -28.41 -21.79 37.97
CA VAL A 195 -29.45 -20.79 37.79
C VAL A 195 -29.53 -19.96 39.09
N ASN A 196 -30.25 -18.83 39.02
CA ASN A 196 -30.42 -17.82 40.07
C ASN A 196 -30.32 -18.38 41.51
N GLU A 197 -29.49 -17.74 42.35
CA GLU A 197 -29.34 -18.04 43.79
C GLU A 197 -28.93 -19.49 44.15
N GLY A 198 -28.34 -20.24 43.20
CA GLY A 198 -27.75 -21.55 43.46
C GLY A 198 -28.66 -22.73 43.11
N GLU A 199 -29.75 -22.49 42.39
CA GLU A 199 -30.58 -23.55 41.82
C GLU A 199 -29.78 -24.32 40.74
N HIS A 200 -29.77 -25.65 40.83
CA HIS A 200 -29.06 -26.50 39.87
C HIS A 200 -30.03 -27.11 38.86
N HIS A 201 -29.80 -26.82 37.57
CA HIS A 201 -30.47 -27.47 36.44
C HIS A 201 -29.46 -28.32 35.66
N SER A 202 -29.92 -29.11 34.70
CA SER A 202 -29.04 -30.02 33.94
C SER A 202 -29.30 -29.92 32.44
N ILE A 203 -28.22 -30.01 31.66
CA ILE A 203 -28.28 -30.28 30.22
C ILE A 203 -27.56 -31.60 29.95
N LEU A 204 -28.30 -32.57 29.43
CA LEU A 204 -27.77 -33.82 28.90
C LEU A 204 -27.36 -33.60 27.46
N LYS A 205 -26.15 -34.01 27.09
CA LYS A 205 -25.86 -34.28 25.69
C LYS A 205 -26.26 -35.73 25.41
N MET A 206 -27.11 -35.97 24.42
CA MET A 206 -27.42 -37.34 23.99
C MET A 206 -26.17 -37.99 23.39
N PRO A 207 -25.94 -39.30 23.65
CA PRO A 207 -24.80 -40.01 23.09
C PRO A 207 -24.82 -39.92 21.55
N CYS A 208 -23.65 -39.85 20.92
CA CYS A 208 -23.55 -39.74 19.47
C CYS A 208 -23.75 -41.08 18.75
N MET A 209 -23.50 -42.21 19.42
CA MET A 209 -23.79 -43.57 18.98
C MET A 209 -24.20 -44.44 20.17
N LEU A 210 -24.90 -45.55 19.89
CA LEU A 210 -25.24 -46.57 20.88
C LEU A 210 -24.31 -47.80 20.75
N PRO A 211 -23.93 -48.47 21.85
CA PRO A 211 -23.24 -49.77 21.84
C PRO A 211 -24.02 -50.81 21.05
N GLU A 212 -23.33 -51.79 20.44
CA GLU A 212 -23.92 -52.83 19.58
C GLU A 212 -25.03 -53.63 20.28
N GLU A 213 -24.88 -53.82 21.59
CA GLU A 213 -25.78 -54.53 22.48
C GLU A 213 -27.12 -53.79 22.72
N LEU A 214 -27.13 -52.47 22.54
CA LEU A 214 -28.33 -51.61 22.50
C LEU A 214 -28.69 -51.19 21.06
N GLN A 215 -28.10 -51.85 20.05
CA GLN A 215 -28.60 -51.79 18.70
C GLN A 215 -29.44 -53.05 18.45
N ASP A 216 -30.76 -52.96 18.63
CA ASP A 216 -31.66 -54.02 18.14
C ASP A 216 -31.41 -54.17 16.62
N VAL A 217 -30.74 -55.27 16.25
CA VAL A 217 -30.33 -55.54 14.87
C VAL A 217 -31.54 -55.79 13.98
N LYS A 218 -32.65 -56.32 14.54
CA LYS A 218 -33.91 -56.49 13.82
C LYS A 218 -34.56 -55.13 13.59
N GLN A 219 -34.67 -54.31 14.63
CA GLN A 219 -35.18 -52.93 14.50
C GLN A 219 -34.32 -52.13 13.50
N LYS A 220 -32.99 -52.22 13.55
CA LYS A 220 -32.08 -51.54 12.60
C LYS A 220 -32.35 -51.96 11.15
N GLN A 221 -32.45 -53.27 10.88
CA GLN A 221 -32.76 -53.78 9.54
C GLN A 221 -34.19 -53.41 9.09
N GLN A 222 -35.12 -53.28 10.03
CA GLN A 222 -36.50 -52.84 9.77
C GLN A 222 -36.57 -51.33 9.51
N GLU A 223 -35.85 -50.50 10.27
CA GLU A 223 -35.67 -49.07 10.05
C GLU A 223 -35.03 -48.79 8.69
N GLU A 224 -33.98 -49.52 8.32
CA GLU A 224 -33.36 -49.43 6.99
C GLU A 224 -34.34 -49.83 5.86
N LYS A 225 -35.19 -50.85 6.07
CA LYS A 225 -36.26 -51.22 5.11
C LYS A 225 -37.39 -50.18 5.02
N HIS A 226 -37.73 -49.51 6.13
CA HIS A 226 -38.73 -48.44 6.19
C HIS A 226 -38.14 -47.03 6.07
N THR A 227 -36.94 -46.90 5.47
CA THR A 227 -36.32 -45.62 5.12
C THR A 227 -36.49 -45.33 3.64
N PHE A 228 -36.98 -44.13 3.34
CA PHE A 228 -37.08 -43.58 1.99
C PHE A 228 -36.25 -42.30 1.85
N ASN A 229 -35.31 -42.30 0.92
CA ASN A 229 -34.50 -41.13 0.57
C ASN A 229 -35.03 -40.50 -0.73
N LEU A 230 -35.59 -39.30 -0.60
CA LEU A 230 -36.06 -38.51 -1.73
C LEU A 230 -35.01 -37.47 -2.10
N VAL A 231 -34.36 -37.65 -3.24
CA VAL A 231 -33.33 -36.73 -3.73
C VAL A 231 -33.94 -35.87 -4.83
N MET A 232 -33.88 -34.55 -4.68
CA MET A 232 -34.52 -33.57 -5.57
C MET A 232 -33.49 -32.51 -5.98
N ILE A 233 -32.96 -32.65 -7.19
CA ILE A 233 -31.83 -31.85 -7.68
C ILE A 233 -32.28 -30.90 -8.79
N ASP A 234 -31.93 -29.63 -8.63
CA ASP A 234 -32.08 -28.61 -9.64
C ASP A 234 -31.06 -28.81 -10.77
N THR A 235 -31.57 -29.02 -11.98
CA THR A 235 -30.76 -29.17 -13.19
C THR A 235 -30.87 -27.94 -14.10
N SER A 236 -31.36 -26.80 -13.60
CA SER A 236 -31.41 -25.56 -14.36
C SER A 236 -30.03 -25.06 -14.82
N GLY A 237 -30.01 -24.21 -15.86
CA GLY A 237 -28.77 -23.73 -16.48
C GLY A 237 -27.85 -22.91 -15.55
N SER A 238 -28.37 -22.35 -14.45
CA SER A 238 -27.57 -21.64 -13.44
C SER A 238 -26.70 -22.60 -12.60
N MET A 239 -27.21 -23.80 -12.34
CA MET A 239 -26.53 -24.86 -11.58
C MET A 239 -25.29 -25.44 -12.26
N TYR A 240 -25.05 -25.16 -13.55
CA TYR A 240 -23.98 -25.81 -14.34
C TYR A 240 -22.59 -25.73 -13.67
N ARG A 241 -22.29 -24.59 -13.03
CA ARG A 241 -21.02 -24.33 -12.34
C ARG A 241 -20.81 -25.17 -11.08
N TYR A 242 -21.88 -25.74 -10.52
CA TYR A 242 -21.86 -26.58 -9.32
C TYR A 242 -21.90 -28.07 -9.62
N TRP A 243 -22.42 -28.47 -10.80
CA TRP A 243 -22.66 -29.88 -11.16
C TRP A 243 -21.48 -30.80 -10.90
N LYS A 244 -20.27 -30.40 -11.30
CA LYS A 244 -19.06 -31.21 -11.12
C LYS A 244 -18.79 -31.51 -9.65
N GLN A 245 -18.80 -30.49 -8.79
CA GLN A 245 -18.54 -30.65 -7.36
C GLN A 245 -19.73 -31.32 -6.65
N LEU A 246 -20.95 -31.12 -7.16
CA LEU A 246 -22.16 -31.75 -6.67
C LEU A 246 -22.12 -33.28 -6.87
N TYR A 247 -21.97 -33.80 -8.10
CA TYR A 247 -21.99 -35.25 -8.31
C TYR A 247 -20.78 -35.94 -7.65
N ASN A 248 -19.59 -35.32 -7.71
CA ASN A 248 -18.39 -35.87 -7.08
C ASN A 248 -18.53 -35.90 -5.55
N GLY A 249 -18.94 -34.80 -4.93
CA GLY A 249 -19.16 -34.73 -3.48
C GLY A 249 -20.28 -35.64 -3.01
N TRP A 250 -21.38 -35.73 -3.75
CA TRP A 250 -22.51 -36.61 -3.44
C TRP A 250 -22.11 -38.08 -3.48
N ASN A 251 -21.50 -38.54 -4.58
CA ASN A 251 -21.10 -39.95 -4.72
C ASN A 251 -19.99 -40.34 -3.73
N LYS A 252 -19.11 -39.40 -3.36
CA LYS A 252 -18.01 -39.62 -2.42
C LYS A 252 -18.45 -39.63 -0.95
N HIS A 253 -19.44 -38.79 -0.58
CA HIS A 253 -19.76 -38.54 0.84
C HIS A 253 -21.20 -38.87 1.26
N VAL A 254 -22.18 -38.79 0.36
CA VAL A 254 -23.60 -38.97 0.68
C VAL A 254 -24.12 -40.33 0.20
N ALA A 255 -23.96 -40.66 -1.08
CA ALA A 255 -24.43 -41.92 -1.67
C ALA A 255 -23.99 -43.20 -0.90
N PRO A 256 -22.75 -43.31 -0.37
CA PRO A 256 -22.31 -44.52 0.33
C PRO A 256 -22.99 -44.75 1.69
N VAL A 257 -23.51 -43.69 2.31
CA VAL A 257 -24.11 -43.71 3.65
C VAL A 257 -25.64 -43.75 3.63
N LEU A 258 -26.27 -43.60 2.46
CA LEU A 258 -27.71 -43.82 2.29
C LEU A 258 -28.06 -45.31 2.47
N LYS A 259 -29.22 -45.55 3.11
CA LYS A 259 -29.83 -46.88 3.36
C LYS A 259 -31.31 -46.81 3.04
N GLY A 260 -31.91 -47.96 2.69
CA GLY A 260 -33.31 -48.04 2.26
C GLY A 260 -33.54 -47.60 0.82
N ARG A 261 -34.80 -47.40 0.45
CA ARG A 261 -35.20 -47.04 -0.92
C ARG A 261 -34.74 -45.61 -1.22
N THR A 262 -34.15 -45.39 -2.40
CA THR A 262 -33.71 -44.05 -2.83
C THR A 262 -34.24 -43.74 -4.22
N ALA A 263 -34.94 -42.63 -4.36
CA ALA A 263 -35.46 -42.14 -5.64
C ALA A 263 -34.82 -40.77 -5.96
N ILE A 264 -34.14 -40.70 -7.10
CA ILE A 264 -33.45 -39.49 -7.56
C ILE A 264 -34.33 -38.81 -8.62
N TYR A 265 -34.86 -37.66 -8.22
CA TYR A 265 -35.58 -36.73 -9.07
C TYR A 265 -34.69 -35.55 -9.44
N THR A 266 -34.85 -35.10 -10.67
CA THR A 266 -34.27 -33.84 -11.15
C THR A 266 -35.40 -32.92 -11.59
N PHE A 267 -35.27 -31.62 -11.33
CA PHE A 267 -36.20 -30.62 -11.81
C PHE A 267 -35.48 -29.55 -12.61
N SER A 268 -35.97 -29.33 -13.83
CA SER A 268 -35.62 -28.17 -14.63
C SER A 268 -36.89 -27.49 -15.14
N SER A 269 -37.27 -27.63 -16.40
CA SER A 269 -38.58 -27.16 -16.88
C SER A 269 -39.75 -27.99 -16.31
N GLU A 270 -39.48 -29.26 -16.02
CA GLU A 270 -40.40 -30.26 -15.49
C GLU A 270 -39.67 -31.12 -14.45
N VAL A 271 -40.41 -31.86 -13.62
CA VAL A 271 -39.83 -32.79 -12.63
C VAL A 271 -39.78 -34.19 -13.24
N LYS A 272 -38.62 -34.84 -13.19
CA LYS A 272 -38.40 -36.19 -13.72
C LYS A 272 -37.80 -37.08 -12.66
N LEU A 273 -38.35 -38.29 -12.50
CA LEU A 273 -37.60 -39.39 -11.89
C LEU A 273 -36.50 -39.78 -12.88
N ARG A 274 -35.24 -39.75 -12.44
CA ARG A 274 -34.09 -40.21 -13.24
C ARG A 274 -33.82 -41.69 -13.04
N ARG A 275 -33.76 -42.10 -11.77
CA ARG A 275 -33.32 -43.43 -11.35
C ARG A 275 -33.81 -43.75 -9.94
N GLU A 276 -33.96 -45.04 -9.68
CA GLU A 276 -33.96 -45.58 -8.33
C GLU A 276 -32.53 -46.10 -8.05
N GLY A 277 -31.93 -45.66 -6.94
CA GLY A 277 -30.50 -45.85 -6.64
C GLY A 277 -29.93 -44.66 -5.87
N THR A 278 -28.71 -44.81 -5.33
CA THR A 278 -28.07 -43.79 -4.47
C THR A 278 -27.07 -42.88 -5.19
N GLU A 279 -26.47 -43.35 -6.28
CA GLU A 279 -25.45 -42.63 -7.05
C GLU A 279 -26.05 -41.70 -8.10
N LEU A 280 -25.44 -40.53 -8.26
CA LEU A 280 -25.68 -39.59 -9.37
C LEU A 280 -24.72 -39.87 -10.52
N VAL A 281 -25.16 -39.62 -11.75
CA VAL A 281 -24.28 -39.61 -12.93
C VAL A 281 -24.42 -38.30 -13.70
N GLU A 282 -23.48 -38.04 -14.60
CA GLU A 282 -23.45 -36.78 -15.37
C GLU A 282 -24.68 -36.64 -16.29
N GLU A 283 -25.23 -37.75 -16.79
CA GLU A 283 -26.43 -37.79 -17.63
C GLU A 283 -27.74 -37.41 -16.90
N ASP A 284 -27.73 -37.31 -15.56
CA ASP A 284 -28.88 -36.81 -14.80
C ASP A 284 -29.06 -35.29 -14.95
N LEU A 285 -27.98 -34.56 -15.30
CA LEU A 285 -27.90 -33.11 -15.16
C LEU A 285 -28.22 -32.37 -16.48
N ASP A 286 -29.49 -31.98 -16.69
CA ASP A 286 -29.99 -31.36 -17.93
C ASP A 286 -30.40 -29.86 -17.83
N GLY A 287 -29.53 -28.97 -18.33
CA GLY A 287 -29.67 -27.51 -18.26
C GLY A 287 -30.90 -26.87 -18.93
N TYR A 288 -31.92 -26.52 -18.15
CA TYR A 288 -33.07 -25.69 -18.60
C TYR A 288 -33.54 -24.65 -17.55
N CYS A 289 -34.85 -24.42 -17.40
CA CYS A 289 -35.46 -23.51 -16.40
C CYS A 289 -35.55 -24.15 -14.99
N THR A 290 -36.22 -23.52 -14.02
CA THR A 290 -36.29 -23.96 -12.60
C THR A 290 -37.73 -24.12 -12.10
N ASN A 291 -38.28 -25.34 -12.18
CA ASN A 291 -39.65 -25.66 -11.78
C ASN A 291 -39.76 -26.07 -10.30
N LEU A 292 -39.33 -25.16 -9.41
CA LEU A 292 -39.37 -25.40 -7.97
C LEU A 292 -40.78 -25.72 -7.43
N THR A 293 -41.84 -25.06 -7.92
CA THR A 293 -43.23 -25.39 -7.51
C THR A 293 -43.56 -26.85 -7.78
N GLY A 294 -43.25 -27.36 -8.98
CA GLY A 294 -43.44 -28.79 -9.31
C GLY A 294 -42.60 -29.70 -8.42
N ALA A 295 -41.34 -29.32 -8.13
CA ALA A 295 -40.47 -30.08 -7.24
C ALA A 295 -41.06 -30.19 -5.82
N LEU A 296 -41.61 -29.10 -5.28
CA LEU A 296 -42.29 -29.09 -3.98
C LEU A 296 -43.59 -29.90 -3.98
N GLN A 297 -44.38 -29.84 -5.05
CA GLN A 297 -45.56 -30.69 -5.21
C GLN A 297 -45.18 -32.17 -5.22
N LYS A 298 -44.06 -32.53 -5.88
CA LYS A 298 -43.56 -33.90 -5.91
C LYS A 298 -43.00 -34.33 -4.55
N VAL A 299 -42.30 -33.45 -3.82
CA VAL A 299 -41.91 -33.70 -2.42
C VAL A 299 -43.13 -33.97 -1.56
N ALA A 300 -44.21 -33.18 -1.67
CA ALA A 300 -45.45 -33.42 -0.96
C ALA A 300 -46.11 -34.76 -1.35
N GLU A 301 -46.19 -35.07 -2.64
CA GLU A 301 -46.73 -36.33 -3.13
C GLU A 301 -45.98 -37.53 -2.53
N GLU A 302 -44.66 -37.58 -2.68
CA GLU A 302 -43.86 -38.71 -2.18
C GLU A 302 -43.88 -38.78 -0.64
N VAL A 303 -43.71 -37.67 0.08
CA VAL A 303 -43.69 -37.66 1.56
C VAL A 303 -45.02 -38.14 2.15
N TYR A 304 -46.15 -37.77 1.56
CA TYR A 304 -47.47 -38.12 2.09
C TYR A 304 -47.96 -39.50 1.62
N THR A 305 -47.56 -39.96 0.42
CA THR A 305 -48.04 -41.24 -0.17
C THR A 305 -47.08 -42.42 -0.04
N CYS A 306 -45.80 -42.20 0.28
CA CYS A 306 -44.88 -43.31 0.61
C CYS A 306 -45.36 -44.08 1.85
N ARG A 307 -44.90 -45.32 2.00
CA ARG A 307 -45.30 -46.22 3.12
C ARG A 307 -44.23 -46.29 4.22
N GLU A 308 -43.05 -45.81 3.88
CA GLU A 308 -41.87 -45.71 4.72
C GLU A 308 -42.11 -44.72 5.88
N LYS A 309 -41.62 -45.09 7.06
CA LYS A 309 -41.79 -44.31 8.30
C LYS A 309 -40.75 -43.18 8.41
N PHE A 310 -39.54 -43.44 7.93
CA PHE A 310 -38.41 -42.52 7.99
C PHE A 310 -38.13 -41.98 6.60
N ILE A 311 -38.18 -40.66 6.43
CA ILE A 311 -38.04 -40.00 5.14
C ILE A 311 -36.88 -39.00 5.22
N LYS A 312 -35.91 -39.12 4.31
CA LYS A 312 -34.81 -38.16 4.17
C LYS A 312 -34.99 -37.40 2.86
N VAL A 313 -35.32 -36.12 2.94
CA VAL A 313 -35.55 -35.27 1.77
C VAL A 313 -34.31 -34.39 1.53
N PHE A 314 -33.72 -34.52 0.35
CA PHE A 314 -32.59 -33.71 -0.10
C PHE A 314 -33.07 -32.77 -1.20
N LEU A 315 -33.08 -31.45 -0.95
CA LEU A 315 -33.40 -30.44 -1.94
C LEU A 315 -32.15 -29.61 -2.26
N ILE A 316 -31.67 -29.66 -3.51
CA ILE A 316 -30.43 -29.02 -3.94
C ILE A 316 -30.74 -28.07 -5.09
N THR A 317 -30.51 -26.75 -4.93
CA THR A 317 -30.88 -25.72 -5.91
C THR A 317 -30.13 -24.40 -5.71
N ASP A 318 -29.96 -23.61 -6.78
CA ASP A 318 -29.39 -22.26 -6.74
C ASP A 318 -30.39 -21.14 -7.06
N GLY A 319 -31.64 -21.49 -7.42
CA GLY A 319 -32.50 -20.61 -8.20
C GLY A 319 -33.92 -20.42 -7.67
N SER A 320 -34.46 -19.24 -7.96
CA SER A 320 -35.89 -18.93 -7.79
C SER A 320 -36.75 -19.57 -8.90
N HIS A 321 -38.05 -19.77 -8.63
CA HIS A 321 -38.97 -20.40 -9.60
C HIS A 321 -39.12 -19.57 -10.89
N THR A 322 -38.96 -20.20 -12.07
CA THR A 322 -38.98 -19.48 -13.37
C THR A 322 -40.02 -20.00 -14.38
N THR A 323 -40.74 -21.10 -14.10
CA THR A 323 -41.49 -21.82 -15.15
C THR A 323 -43.01 -21.70 -15.15
N THR A 324 -43.67 -21.48 -14.00
CA THR A 324 -45.14 -21.51 -13.90
C THR A 324 -45.73 -20.23 -13.30
N GLN A 325 -47.05 -20.04 -13.43
CA GLN A 325 -47.77 -18.96 -12.74
C GLN A 325 -48.00 -19.24 -11.24
N VAL A 326 -47.87 -20.50 -10.80
CA VAL A 326 -48.17 -20.92 -9.43
C VAL A 326 -46.90 -20.79 -8.59
N GLN A 327 -46.90 -19.86 -7.65
CA GLN A 327 -45.73 -19.59 -6.81
C GLN A 327 -45.49 -20.71 -5.79
N PRO A 328 -44.22 -21.04 -5.44
CA PRO A 328 -43.89 -22.08 -4.46
C PRO A 328 -44.62 -21.95 -3.12
N ASP A 329 -44.85 -20.71 -2.67
CA ASP A 329 -45.55 -20.38 -1.42
C ASP A 329 -46.92 -21.06 -1.30
N THR A 330 -47.65 -21.20 -2.42
CA THR A 330 -48.99 -21.83 -2.46
C THR A 330 -48.98 -23.32 -2.12
N VAL A 331 -47.82 -23.97 -2.26
CA VAL A 331 -47.56 -25.35 -1.86
C VAL A 331 -47.02 -25.35 -0.43
N LEU A 332 -46.01 -24.53 -0.15
CA LEU A 332 -45.36 -24.41 1.16
C LEU A 332 -46.35 -24.16 2.30
N ASP A 333 -47.34 -23.30 2.09
CA ASP A 333 -48.35 -22.97 3.11
C ASP A 333 -49.25 -24.17 3.49
N GLN A 334 -49.36 -25.18 2.61
CA GLN A 334 -50.15 -26.39 2.84
C GLN A 334 -49.34 -27.54 3.45
N LEU A 335 -48.01 -27.43 3.50
CA LEU A 335 -47.14 -28.50 4.03
C LEU A 335 -47.18 -28.56 5.56
N TRP A 336 -47.07 -29.79 6.08
CA TRP A 336 -46.94 -30.15 7.49
C TRP A 336 -46.38 -31.58 7.64
N ALA A 337 -45.56 -31.85 8.65
CA ALA A 337 -44.97 -33.18 8.86
C ALA A 337 -46.07 -34.24 9.09
N PRO A 338 -46.21 -35.29 8.24
CA PRO A 338 -47.30 -36.26 8.38
C PRO A 338 -47.29 -36.99 9.73
N PRO A 339 -48.46 -37.36 10.28
CA PRO A 339 -48.52 -38.07 11.57
C PRO A 339 -47.86 -39.43 11.42
N CYS A 340 -47.22 -39.90 12.49
CA CYS A 340 -46.52 -41.19 12.54
C CYS A 340 -45.31 -41.33 11.58
N LYS A 341 -44.90 -40.28 10.87
CA LYS A 341 -43.68 -40.26 10.05
C LYS A 341 -42.61 -39.34 10.64
N VAL A 342 -41.34 -39.66 10.38
CA VAL A 342 -40.18 -38.84 10.75
C VAL A 342 -39.51 -38.36 9.47
N VAL A 343 -39.36 -37.05 9.30
CA VAL A 343 -38.84 -36.41 8.09
C VAL A 343 -37.61 -35.59 8.42
N ASP A 344 -36.45 -35.98 7.89
CA ASP A 344 -35.22 -35.20 7.89
C ASP A 344 -35.14 -34.36 6.62
N MET A 345 -35.08 -33.03 6.76
CA MET A 345 -35.01 -32.09 5.64
C MET A 345 -33.59 -31.52 5.48
N PHE A 346 -32.90 -31.94 4.42
CA PHE A 346 -31.60 -31.42 4.00
C PHE A 346 -31.79 -30.47 2.82
N VAL A 347 -31.46 -29.19 3.01
CA VAL A 347 -31.56 -28.17 1.94
C VAL A 347 -30.19 -27.61 1.64
N VAL A 348 -29.75 -27.73 0.39
CA VAL A 348 -28.51 -27.15 -0.13
C VAL A 348 -28.88 -25.98 -1.04
N GLY A 349 -28.69 -24.77 -0.52
CA GLY A 349 -28.93 -23.51 -1.26
C GLY A 349 -27.63 -22.97 -1.83
N ALA A 350 -27.41 -23.14 -3.13
CA ALA A 350 -26.16 -22.79 -3.78
C ALA A 350 -26.13 -21.34 -4.29
N GLY A 351 -24.97 -20.69 -4.22
CA GLY A 351 -24.77 -19.33 -4.75
C GLY A 351 -25.43 -18.21 -3.92
N SER A 352 -25.80 -17.12 -4.59
CA SER A 352 -26.36 -15.90 -3.98
C SER A 352 -27.87 -15.77 -4.14
N ASP A 353 -28.45 -16.49 -5.09
CA ASP A 353 -29.78 -16.23 -5.64
C ASP A 353 -30.83 -17.24 -5.14
N PHE A 354 -30.38 -18.16 -4.26
CA PHE A 354 -31.24 -19.11 -3.58
C PHE A 354 -32.14 -18.40 -2.54
N PRO A 355 -33.47 -18.60 -2.60
CA PRO A 355 -34.43 -18.05 -1.63
C PRO A 355 -34.36 -18.79 -0.28
N VAL A 356 -33.65 -18.21 0.70
CA VAL A 356 -33.46 -18.79 2.05
C VAL A 356 -34.78 -19.08 2.73
N GLN A 357 -35.76 -18.19 2.53
CA GLN A 357 -37.07 -18.28 3.14
C GLN A 357 -37.76 -19.62 2.83
N TYR A 358 -37.48 -20.24 1.67
CA TYR A 358 -37.99 -21.58 1.35
C TYR A 358 -37.32 -22.67 2.19
N SER A 359 -36.00 -22.60 2.44
CA SER A 359 -35.31 -23.53 3.34
C SER A 359 -35.88 -23.49 4.75
N ILE A 360 -36.06 -22.29 5.30
CA ILE A 360 -36.66 -22.08 6.62
C ILE A 360 -38.07 -22.65 6.64
N THR A 361 -38.87 -22.39 5.60
CA THR A 361 -40.29 -22.78 5.56
C THR A 361 -40.46 -24.28 5.39
N LEU A 362 -39.72 -24.92 4.49
CA LEU A 362 -39.69 -26.38 4.35
C LEU A 362 -39.30 -27.05 5.66
N ARG A 363 -38.25 -26.57 6.33
CA ARG A 363 -37.84 -27.09 7.63
C ARG A 363 -38.91 -26.88 8.70
N SER A 364 -39.47 -25.67 8.82
CA SER A 364 -40.48 -25.35 9.83
C SER A 364 -41.81 -26.11 9.66
N ARG A 365 -42.12 -26.55 8.43
CA ARG A 365 -43.35 -27.27 8.09
C ARG A 365 -43.18 -28.78 8.08
N LEU A 366 -42.18 -29.31 7.36
CA LEU A 366 -42.02 -30.75 7.15
C LEU A 366 -41.04 -31.41 8.13
N HIS A 367 -40.01 -30.72 8.62
CA HIS A 367 -38.99 -31.38 9.43
C HIS A 367 -39.47 -31.62 10.87
N ASN A 368 -39.45 -32.88 11.28
CA ASN A 368 -39.71 -33.31 12.66
C ASN A 368 -38.70 -34.36 13.17
N GLY A 369 -37.59 -34.55 12.43
CA GLY A 369 -36.44 -35.32 12.86
C GLY A 369 -35.48 -34.53 13.76
N ASN A 370 -34.18 -34.79 13.63
CA ASN A 370 -33.18 -34.30 14.60
C ASN A 370 -32.98 -32.77 14.55
N SER A 371 -33.24 -32.13 15.69
CA SER A 371 -33.16 -30.67 15.84
C SER A 371 -31.75 -30.07 15.71
N SER A 372 -30.70 -30.88 15.87
CA SER A 372 -29.30 -30.48 15.67
C SER A 372 -28.90 -30.29 14.20
N LEU A 373 -29.69 -30.80 13.24
CA LEU A 373 -29.42 -30.66 11.81
C LEU A 373 -29.47 -29.16 11.40
N PRO A 374 -28.52 -28.65 10.58
CA PRO A 374 -28.52 -27.27 10.12
C PRO A 374 -29.78 -26.86 9.36
N SER A 375 -30.16 -25.57 9.47
CA SER A 375 -31.34 -25.04 8.78
C SER A 375 -31.17 -24.83 7.27
N ILE A 376 -29.91 -24.81 6.82
CA ILE A 376 -29.49 -24.77 5.42
C ILE A 376 -28.00 -25.13 5.34
N PHE A 377 -27.61 -25.79 4.26
CA PHE A 377 -26.23 -25.97 3.82
C PHE A 377 -25.97 -24.99 2.66
N TRP A 378 -24.96 -24.13 2.78
CA TRP A 378 -24.80 -22.98 1.86
C TRP A 378 -23.40 -22.94 1.22
N PRO A 379 -23.21 -23.57 0.04
CA PRO A 379 -22.04 -23.34 -0.78
C PRO A 379 -22.20 -22.03 -1.55
N LYS A 380 -21.52 -20.96 -1.11
CA LYS A 380 -21.50 -19.65 -1.76
C LYS A 380 -20.76 -19.70 -3.10
N GLU A 381 -19.76 -20.57 -3.19
CA GLU A 381 -18.89 -20.79 -4.35
C GLU A 381 -18.85 -22.29 -4.69
N PRO A 382 -18.63 -22.69 -5.96
CA PRO A 382 -18.59 -24.11 -6.34
C PRO A 382 -17.58 -24.97 -5.58
N SER A 383 -16.47 -24.37 -5.12
CA SER A 383 -15.46 -25.01 -4.27
C SER A 383 -15.99 -25.48 -2.91
N GLU A 384 -17.03 -24.83 -2.37
CA GLU A 384 -17.59 -25.15 -1.05
C GLU A 384 -18.58 -26.32 -1.10
N MET A 385 -19.07 -26.70 -2.30
CA MET A 385 -20.11 -27.72 -2.47
C MET A 385 -19.71 -29.09 -1.89
N GLU A 386 -18.46 -29.52 -2.12
CA GLU A 386 -17.97 -30.81 -1.60
C GLU A 386 -17.87 -30.82 -0.06
N GLU A 387 -17.51 -29.71 0.57
CA GLU A 387 -17.48 -29.59 2.04
C GLU A 387 -18.89 -29.66 2.64
N GLN A 388 -19.87 -29.00 2.02
CA GLN A 388 -21.27 -29.07 2.47
C GLN A 388 -21.83 -30.50 2.35
N LEU A 389 -21.50 -31.21 1.26
CA LEU A 389 -21.92 -32.61 1.05
C LEU A 389 -21.20 -33.58 2.00
N ALA A 390 -19.94 -33.31 2.35
CA ALA A 390 -19.22 -34.06 3.39
C ALA A 390 -19.90 -33.90 4.77
N SER A 391 -20.30 -32.68 5.14
CA SER A 391 -21.06 -32.39 6.36
C SER A 391 -22.42 -33.12 6.38
N ILE A 392 -23.14 -33.15 5.25
CA ILE A 392 -24.38 -33.92 5.10
C ILE A 392 -24.13 -35.42 5.31
N GLY A 393 -23.06 -35.99 4.72
CA GLY A 393 -22.68 -37.39 4.90
C GLY A 393 -22.37 -37.75 6.36
N GLU A 394 -21.65 -36.87 7.07
CA GLU A 394 -21.38 -37.02 8.51
C GLU A 394 -22.68 -36.99 9.33
N HIS A 395 -23.57 -36.04 9.04
CA HIS A 395 -24.89 -35.99 9.67
C HIS A 395 -25.69 -37.27 9.40
N ILE A 396 -25.82 -37.73 8.16
CA ILE A 396 -26.56 -38.98 7.83
C ILE A 396 -26.02 -40.19 8.60
N SER A 397 -24.69 -40.27 8.75
CA SER A 397 -24.02 -41.38 9.46
C SER A 397 -24.32 -41.40 10.97
N LYS A 398 -24.63 -40.23 11.56
CA LYS A 398 -25.08 -40.08 12.96
C LYS A 398 -26.61 -40.18 13.10
N LEU A 399 -27.34 -39.79 12.05
CA LEU A 399 -28.79 -39.67 12.02
C LEU A 399 -29.47 -40.97 11.60
N THR A 400 -29.82 -41.81 12.57
CA THR A 400 -30.77 -42.91 12.30
C THR A 400 -31.66 -43.33 13.47
N ARG A 401 -31.49 -42.82 14.70
CA ARG A 401 -32.29 -43.30 15.84
C ARG A 401 -32.89 -42.21 16.70
N SER A 402 -34.17 -42.40 17.00
CA SER A 402 -34.80 -41.86 18.20
C SER A 402 -34.63 -42.89 19.31
N VAL A 403 -34.36 -42.43 20.52
CA VAL A 403 -34.23 -43.22 21.74
C VAL A 403 -35.18 -42.66 22.78
N GLU A 404 -35.68 -43.50 23.67
CA GLU A 404 -36.56 -43.08 24.76
C GLU A 404 -35.76 -42.96 26.05
N LEU A 405 -36.00 -41.89 26.80
CA LEU A 405 -35.48 -41.68 28.15
C LEU A 405 -36.55 -42.01 29.17
N SER A 406 -36.16 -42.63 30.28
CA SER A 406 -37.05 -42.92 31.41
C SER A 406 -37.49 -41.69 32.22
N GLN A 407 -37.05 -40.49 31.83
CA GLN A 407 -37.51 -39.23 32.39
C GLN A 407 -37.84 -38.27 31.25
N GLU A 408 -38.92 -37.52 31.43
CA GLU A 408 -39.31 -36.46 30.51
C GLU A 408 -38.32 -35.28 30.54
N GLY A 409 -37.94 -34.80 29.36
CA GLY A 409 -37.06 -33.65 29.19
C GLY A 409 -37.59 -32.66 28.16
N PHE A 410 -36.92 -31.51 28.06
CA PHE A 410 -37.24 -30.46 27.09
C PHE A 410 -36.18 -30.40 26.00
N ILE A 411 -36.61 -30.33 24.74
CA ILE A 411 -35.72 -30.04 23.61
C ILE A 411 -35.37 -28.53 23.51
N LEU A 412 -36.24 -27.69 24.06
CA LEU A 412 -36.12 -26.24 24.22
C LEU A 412 -36.81 -25.85 25.55
N PRO A 413 -36.16 -25.10 26.47
CA PRO A 413 -36.80 -24.72 27.72
C PRO A 413 -38.14 -23.99 27.50
N GLY A 414 -39.21 -24.46 28.15
CA GLY A 414 -40.55 -23.88 28.04
C GLY A 414 -41.41 -24.37 26.87
N THR A 415 -40.99 -25.40 26.12
CA THR A 415 -41.90 -26.17 25.25
C THR A 415 -42.59 -27.31 26.00
N GLU A 416 -43.40 -28.11 25.31
CA GLU A 416 -43.85 -29.41 25.83
C GLU A 416 -42.67 -30.34 26.09
N THR A 417 -42.81 -31.21 27.10
CA THR A 417 -41.87 -32.28 27.43
C THR A 417 -42.07 -33.49 26.53
N LYS A 418 -41.02 -34.30 26.37
CA LYS A 418 -41.07 -35.60 25.69
C LYS A 418 -40.08 -36.58 26.30
N THR A 419 -40.29 -37.88 26.04
CA THR A 419 -39.34 -38.96 26.36
C THR A 419 -38.46 -39.35 25.17
N ALA A 420 -38.94 -39.15 23.93
CA ALA A 420 -38.25 -39.57 22.71
C ALA A 420 -37.33 -38.47 22.14
N PHE A 421 -36.03 -38.73 22.05
CA PHE A 421 -34.99 -37.81 21.57
C PHE A 421 -34.10 -38.46 20.52
N HIS A 422 -33.49 -37.66 19.64
CA HIS A 422 -32.48 -38.17 18.71
C HIS A 422 -31.08 -38.15 19.33
N LEU A 423 -30.20 -39.01 18.81
CA LEU A 423 -28.77 -39.00 19.16
C LEU A 423 -28.14 -37.62 18.83
N ASP A 424 -27.11 -37.23 19.59
CA ASP A 424 -26.43 -35.92 19.50
C ASP A 424 -27.30 -34.67 19.84
N GLU A 425 -28.60 -34.81 20.15
CA GLU A 425 -29.44 -33.71 20.67
C GLU A 425 -29.03 -33.27 22.08
N TRP A 426 -29.30 -32.01 22.40
CA TRP A 426 -29.17 -31.43 23.75
C TRP A 426 -30.53 -31.43 24.43
N VAL A 427 -30.64 -32.08 25.59
CA VAL A 427 -31.88 -32.19 26.37
C VAL A 427 -31.74 -31.43 27.67
N TYR A 428 -32.68 -30.54 27.96
CA TYR A 428 -32.73 -29.73 29.17
C TYR A 428 -33.66 -30.36 30.22
N PHE A 429 -33.21 -30.35 31.47
CA PHE A 429 -33.97 -30.78 32.64
C PHE A 429 -33.94 -29.66 33.70
N PRO A 430 -35.10 -29.18 34.19
CA PRO A 430 -35.21 -28.15 35.23
C PRO A 430 -34.96 -28.75 36.64
N CYS A 431 -33.94 -29.58 36.77
CA CYS A 431 -33.55 -30.25 38.02
C CYS A 431 -32.04 -30.57 38.03
N GLY A 432 -31.49 -30.76 39.23
CA GLY A 432 -30.08 -31.04 39.43
C GLY A 432 -29.68 -32.46 39.00
N PRO A 433 -28.37 -32.72 38.82
CA PRO A 433 -27.86 -34.00 38.32
C PRO A 433 -28.23 -35.19 39.22
N GLU A 434 -28.44 -34.93 40.51
CA GLU A 434 -28.90 -35.89 41.53
C GLU A 434 -30.21 -36.58 41.15
N ALA A 435 -31.16 -35.85 40.56
CA ALA A 435 -32.45 -36.40 40.13
C ALA A 435 -32.34 -37.33 38.91
N LEU A 436 -31.21 -37.28 38.18
CA LEU A 436 -31.02 -37.96 36.90
C LEU A 436 -30.14 -39.21 37.01
N GLN A 437 -29.54 -39.50 38.16
CA GLN A 437 -28.52 -40.56 38.34
C GLN A 437 -28.97 -41.98 37.92
N ASN A 438 -30.28 -42.27 37.96
CA ASN A 438 -30.86 -43.56 37.59
C ASN A 438 -31.58 -43.51 36.22
N MET A 439 -31.24 -42.57 35.35
CA MET A 439 -31.85 -42.47 34.02
C MET A 439 -31.46 -43.69 33.17
N THR A 440 -32.46 -44.30 32.53
CA THR A 440 -32.25 -45.37 31.56
C THR A 440 -32.68 -44.91 30.17
N ILE A 441 -32.03 -45.49 29.17
CA ILE A 441 -32.26 -45.25 27.75
C ILE A 441 -32.79 -46.54 27.11
N SER A 442 -33.80 -46.43 26.26
CA SER A 442 -34.40 -47.57 25.57
C SER A 442 -34.52 -47.35 24.06
N THR A 443 -34.44 -48.47 23.33
CA THR A 443 -34.67 -48.56 21.88
C THR A 443 -35.55 -49.76 21.62
N GLY A 444 -36.82 -49.51 21.30
CA GLY A 444 -37.82 -50.58 21.17
C GLY A 444 -37.94 -51.35 22.49
N HIS A 445 -37.64 -52.65 22.43
CA HIS A 445 -37.74 -53.55 23.58
C HIS A 445 -36.47 -53.66 24.43
N LEU A 446 -35.35 -53.03 24.01
CA LEU A 446 -34.08 -53.08 24.74
C LEU A 446 -33.92 -51.86 25.64
N ARG A 447 -33.44 -52.09 26.87
CA ARG A 447 -33.16 -51.05 27.87
C ARG A 447 -31.70 -51.13 28.33
N GLY A 448 -31.09 -49.98 28.58
CA GLY A 448 -29.77 -49.85 29.19
C GLY A 448 -29.68 -48.66 30.14
N GLN A 449 -28.61 -48.60 30.93
CA GLN A 449 -28.41 -47.57 31.94
C GLN A 449 -27.52 -46.43 31.40
N LEU A 450 -27.91 -45.18 31.62
CA LEU A 450 -27.02 -44.05 31.40
C LEU A 450 -26.12 -43.86 32.62
N LYS A 451 -24.80 -43.94 32.42
CA LYS A 451 -23.82 -43.41 33.38
C LYS A 451 -23.54 -41.96 33.01
N LEU A 452 -24.00 -41.07 33.86
CA LEU A 452 -23.91 -39.63 33.67
C LEU A 452 -22.60 -39.11 34.26
N ASP A 453 -21.66 -38.75 33.41
CA ASP A 453 -20.43 -38.09 33.84
C ASP A 453 -20.75 -36.59 34.04
N VAL A 454 -20.84 -36.19 35.33
CA VAL A 454 -21.33 -34.86 35.73
C VAL A 454 -20.23 -33.81 35.59
N LEU A 455 -20.43 -32.87 34.68
CA LEU A 455 -19.47 -31.82 34.32
C LEU A 455 -20.04 -30.42 34.58
N GLY A 456 -19.18 -29.43 34.82
CA GLY A 456 -19.58 -28.02 34.86
C GLY A 456 -19.83 -27.46 33.45
N ALA A 457 -20.97 -26.78 33.23
CA ALA A 457 -21.27 -26.18 31.93
C ALA A 457 -20.34 -24.98 31.62
N THR A 458 -19.45 -25.13 30.63
CA THR A 458 -18.59 -24.03 30.16
C THR A 458 -19.32 -23.15 29.12
N PRO A 459 -18.89 -21.88 28.94
CA PRO A 459 -19.47 -20.98 27.92
C PRO A 459 -19.47 -21.59 26.50
N GLY A 460 -18.43 -22.36 26.15
CA GLY A 460 -18.31 -23.04 24.86
C GLY A 460 -19.31 -24.19 24.67
N ILE A 461 -19.67 -24.91 25.74
CA ILE A 461 -20.72 -25.95 25.72
C ILE A 461 -22.10 -25.30 25.61
N LEU A 462 -22.37 -24.23 26.37
CA LEU A 462 -23.64 -23.50 26.28
C LEU A 462 -23.91 -22.98 24.87
N ILE A 463 -22.90 -22.43 24.17
CA ILE A 463 -23.05 -21.99 22.78
C ILE A 463 -23.45 -23.14 21.83
N LYS A 464 -23.05 -24.39 22.11
CA LYS A 464 -23.48 -25.56 21.31
C LYS A 464 -24.96 -25.89 21.55
N ALA A 465 -25.39 -25.99 22.81
CA ALA A 465 -26.79 -26.24 23.15
C ALA A 465 -27.72 -25.11 22.63
N PHE A 466 -27.30 -23.86 22.80
CA PHE A 466 -28.05 -22.68 22.36
C PHE A 466 -28.28 -22.63 20.85
N ARG A 467 -27.39 -23.19 20.02
CA ARG A 467 -27.61 -23.29 18.56
C ARG A 467 -28.78 -24.19 18.18
N GLN A 468 -28.95 -25.32 18.86
CA GLN A 468 -30.13 -26.18 18.71
C GLN A 468 -31.38 -25.44 19.14
N TRP A 469 -31.33 -24.77 20.29
CA TRP A 469 -32.46 -23.97 20.80
C TRP A 469 -32.86 -22.85 19.84
N ASN A 470 -31.88 -22.17 19.23
CA ASN A 470 -32.09 -21.16 18.19
C ASN A 470 -32.74 -21.74 16.93
N SER A 471 -32.30 -22.93 16.48
CA SER A 471 -32.92 -23.65 15.35
C SER A 471 -34.41 -23.90 15.60
N ILE A 472 -34.77 -24.33 16.81
CA ILE A 472 -36.16 -24.60 17.20
C ILE A 472 -36.97 -23.30 17.33
N LEU A 473 -36.42 -22.25 17.96
CA LEU A 473 -37.07 -20.94 18.05
C LEU A 473 -37.40 -20.34 16.67
N ILE A 474 -36.48 -20.47 15.70
CA ILE A 474 -36.70 -20.01 14.32
C ILE A 474 -37.82 -20.81 13.65
N GLN A 475 -37.87 -22.15 13.84
CA GLN A 475 -38.94 -22.99 13.31
C GLN A 475 -40.31 -22.65 13.90
N LEU A 476 -40.39 -22.46 15.22
CA LEU A 476 -41.63 -22.04 15.91
C LEU A 476 -42.12 -20.68 15.40
N HIS A 477 -41.22 -19.70 15.28
CA HIS A 477 -41.53 -18.37 14.78
C HIS A 477 -42.08 -18.40 13.35
N ASN A 478 -41.38 -19.09 12.44
CA ASN A 478 -41.77 -19.15 11.03
C ASN A 478 -43.06 -19.97 10.80
N SER A 479 -43.32 -20.99 11.63
CA SER A 479 -44.62 -21.69 11.69
C SER A 479 -45.71 -20.94 12.47
N LYS A 480 -45.47 -19.67 12.86
CA LYS A 480 -46.42 -18.79 13.56
C LYS A 480 -46.95 -19.37 14.89
N LYS A 481 -46.18 -20.28 15.51
CA LYS A 481 -46.47 -20.83 16.84
C LYS A 481 -46.04 -19.85 17.93
N LYS A 482 -46.63 -19.93 19.13
CA LYS A 482 -46.22 -19.10 20.27
C LYS A 482 -44.78 -19.46 20.66
N LEU A 483 -43.92 -18.45 20.79
CA LEU A 483 -42.56 -18.62 21.35
C LEU A 483 -42.61 -18.68 22.89
N PRO A 484 -41.74 -19.44 23.57
CA PRO A 484 -41.68 -19.42 25.03
C PRO A 484 -40.98 -18.16 25.52
N ASP A 485 -41.74 -17.27 26.17
CA ASP A 485 -41.39 -15.87 26.45
C ASP A 485 -40.07 -15.70 27.25
N ASN A 486 -39.74 -16.66 28.12
CA ASN A 486 -38.57 -16.60 29.02
C ASN A 486 -37.28 -17.21 28.46
N THR A 487 -37.29 -17.84 27.28
CA THR A 487 -36.15 -18.62 26.77
C THR A 487 -34.89 -17.78 26.55
N ILE A 488 -35.03 -16.63 25.88
CA ILE A 488 -33.89 -15.75 25.56
C ILE A 488 -33.27 -15.13 26.84
N PRO A 489 -34.06 -14.56 27.78
CA PRO A 489 -33.54 -14.13 29.09
C PRO A 489 -32.84 -15.24 29.87
N PHE A 490 -33.36 -16.47 29.82
CA PHE A 490 -32.77 -17.63 30.49
C PHE A 490 -31.39 -17.98 29.92
N MET A 491 -31.25 -18.03 28.59
CA MET A 491 -29.96 -18.24 27.90
C MET A 491 -28.92 -17.17 28.27
N GLU A 492 -29.34 -15.90 28.35
CA GLU A 492 -28.46 -14.79 28.77
C GLU A 492 -28.03 -14.89 30.23
N SER A 493 -28.93 -15.32 31.13
CA SER A 493 -28.58 -15.57 32.53
C SER A 493 -27.56 -16.70 32.67
N LEU A 494 -27.83 -17.86 32.06
CA LEU A 494 -26.93 -19.03 32.06
C LEU A 494 -25.54 -18.67 31.53
N PHE A 495 -25.46 -17.97 30.39
CA PHE A 495 -24.19 -17.57 29.82
C PHE A 495 -23.42 -16.63 30.76
N LYS A 496 -24.10 -15.64 31.35
CA LYS A 496 -23.50 -14.69 32.31
C LYS A 496 -22.95 -15.39 33.55
N VAL A 497 -23.67 -16.37 34.12
CA VAL A 497 -23.21 -17.16 35.26
C VAL A 497 -21.99 -18.00 34.89
N SER A 498 -22.01 -18.70 33.74
CA SER A 498 -20.86 -19.50 33.28
C SER A 498 -19.60 -18.66 33.05
N MET A 499 -19.74 -17.44 32.52
CA MET A 499 -18.62 -16.50 32.33
C MET A 499 -18.03 -16.02 33.67
N ALA A 500 -18.88 -15.81 34.69
CA ALA A 500 -18.42 -15.36 36.01
C ALA A 500 -17.61 -16.43 36.75
N ALA A 501 -17.98 -17.71 36.59
CA ALA A 501 -17.24 -18.86 37.14
C ALA A 501 -15.80 -18.97 36.58
N CYS A 502 -15.53 -18.36 35.43
CA CYS A 502 -14.22 -18.40 34.76
C CYS A 502 -13.31 -17.20 35.07
N THR A 503 -13.46 -16.50 36.22
CA THR A 503 -12.68 -15.28 36.52
C THR A 503 -11.75 -15.35 37.73
N GLN A 504 -10.81 -16.30 37.74
CA GLN A 504 -9.60 -16.24 38.60
C GLN A 504 -8.37 -16.70 37.83
N PHE A 505 -7.42 -15.79 37.58
CA PHE A 505 -6.40 -16.01 36.55
C PHE A 505 -5.06 -15.29 36.81
N PRO A 506 -3.94 -16.03 36.99
CA PRO A 506 -2.58 -15.48 37.03
C PRO A 506 -2.05 -15.12 35.64
N THR A 507 -0.78 -14.73 35.51
CA THR A 507 -0.20 -14.11 34.29
C THR A 507 0.37 -15.07 33.22
N SER A 508 0.19 -16.39 33.37
CA SER A 508 0.80 -17.43 32.50
C SER A 508 0.30 -17.45 31.04
N ILE A 509 1.06 -18.10 30.13
CA ILE A 509 0.64 -18.36 28.74
C ILE A 509 -0.71 -19.08 28.66
N THR A 510 -0.86 -20.18 29.41
CA THR A 510 -2.11 -20.95 29.50
C THR A 510 -3.30 -20.04 29.81
N THR A 511 -3.13 -19.18 30.80
CA THR A 511 -4.17 -18.25 31.25
C THR A 511 -4.52 -17.19 30.20
N ARG A 512 -3.55 -16.77 29.38
CA ARG A 512 -3.79 -15.83 28.26
C ARG A 512 -4.61 -16.49 27.16
N LEU A 513 -4.32 -17.75 26.82
CA LEU A 513 -5.09 -18.55 25.85
C LEU A 513 -6.53 -18.81 26.34
N GLU A 514 -6.71 -19.10 27.62
CA GLU A 514 -8.02 -19.26 28.26
C GLU A 514 -8.84 -17.96 28.23
N ARG A 515 -8.23 -16.83 28.60
CA ARG A 515 -8.87 -15.50 28.49
C ARG A 515 -9.26 -15.17 27.06
N LYS A 516 -8.39 -15.44 26.07
CA LYS A 516 -8.71 -15.24 24.64
C LYS A 516 -9.93 -16.08 24.25
N THR A 517 -9.94 -17.36 24.62
CA THR A 517 -11.05 -18.29 24.37
C THR A 517 -12.37 -17.79 24.98
N LEU A 518 -12.34 -17.26 26.20
CA LEU A 518 -13.49 -16.62 26.87
C LEU A 518 -14.00 -15.38 26.13
N VAL A 519 -13.11 -14.49 25.67
CA VAL A 519 -13.48 -13.29 24.88
C VAL A 519 -14.09 -13.70 23.53
N THR A 520 -13.55 -14.72 22.87
CA THR A 520 -14.13 -15.31 21.66
C THR A 520 -15.52 -15.90 21.93
N HIS A 521 -15.70 -16.65 23.02
CA HIS A 521 -17.02 -17.17 23.41
C HIS A 521 -18.02 -16.05 23.70
N GLN A 522 -17.63 -15.00 24.44
CA GLN A 522 -18.47 -13.85 24.72
C GLN A 522 -18.89 -13.10 23.44
N THR A 523 -17.97 -12.97 22.49
CA THR A 523 -18.22 -12.33 21.19
C THR A 523 -19.17 -13.19 20.35
N ASN A 524 -18.90 -14.49 20.25
CA ASN A 524 -19.75 -15.45 19.54
C ASN A 524 -21.17 -15.50 20.11
N PHE A 525 -21.31 -15.51 21.45
CA PHE A 525 -22.61 -15.45 22.11
C PHE A 525 -23.36 -14.16 21.80
N LYS A 526 -22.70 -13.00 21.95
CA LYS A 526 -23.32 -11.69 21.65
C LYS A 526 -23.76 -11.59 20.19
N THR A 527 -22.93 -12.06 19.25
CA THR A 527 -23.28 -12.12 17.82
C THR A 527 -24.47 -13.05 17.60
N MET A 528 -24.41 -14.30 18.08
CA MET A 528 -25.48 -15.29 17.98
C MET A 528 -26.83 -14.77 18.49
N MET A 529 -26.88 -14.19 19.70
CA MET A 529 -28.12 -13.68 20.29
C MET A 529 -28.65 -12.44 19.57
N ASN A 530 -27.77 -11.54 19.11
CA ASN A 530 -28.19 -10.39 18.29
C ASN A 530 -28.76 -10.84 16.95
N LYS A 531 -28.12 -11.82 16.30
CA LYS A 531 -28.55 -12.37 15.01
C LYS A 531 -29.88 -13.13 15.15
N LEU A 532 -30.06 -13.91 16.22
CA LEU A 532 -31.35 -14.52 16.59
C LEU A 532 -32.46 -13.47 16.74
N ARG A 533 -32.21 -12.40 17.53
CA ARG A 533 -33.18 -11.32 17.74
C ARG A 533 -33.61 -10.69 16.41
N VAL A 534 -32.65 -10.42 15.53
CA VAL A 534 -32.95 -9.93 14.17
C VAL A 534 -33.85 -10.93 13.43
N VAL A 535 -33.54 -12.23 13.44
CA VAL A 535 -34.38 -13.27 12.81
C VAL A 535 -35.81 -13.28 13.35
N LEU A 536 -36.01 -13.13 14.66
CA LEU A 536 -37.32 -13.21 15.32
C LEU A 536 -38.14 -11.90 15.30
N THR A 537 -37.55 -10.75 14.95
CA THR A 537 -38.26 -9.45 14.99
C THR A 537 -38.33 -8.72 13.65
N LYS A 538 -37.45 -9.02 12.69
CA LYS A 538 -37.32 -8.22 11.46
C LYS A 538 -38.33 -8.68 10.42
N VAL A 539 -39.23 -7.76 10.03
CA VAL A 539 -40.32 -8.04 9.06
C VAL A 539 -39.81 -8.24 7.62
N SER A 540 -38.63 -7.71 7.26
CA SER A 540 -38.03 -7.88 5.93
C SER A 540 -36.51 -7.73 5.92
N TYR A 541 -35.82 -8.45 5.02
CA TYR A 541 -34.37 -8.41 4.84
C TYR A 541 -33.98 -7.57 3.62
N ARG A 542 -32.73 -7.10 3.56
CA ARG A 542 -32.23 -6.36 2.39
C ARG A 542 -32.06 -7.27 1.18
N ASN A 543 -31.67 -8.51 1.42
CA ASN A 543 -31.56 -9.60 0.46
C ASN A 543 -31.57 -10.94 1.21
N GLU A 544 -31.69 -12.03 0.45
CA GLU A 544 -31.66 -13.41 0.96
C GLU A 544 -30.32 -13.72 1.67
N ILE A 545 -29.20 -13.22 1.16
CA ILE A 545 -27.87 -13.43 1.77
C ILE A 545 -27.83 -12.95 3.24
N GLU A 546 -28.42 -11.79 3.55
CA GLU A 546 -28.50 -11.27 4.93
C GLU A 546 -29.26 -12.25 5.85
N LEU A 547 -30.34 -12.86 5.35
CA LEU A 547 -31.14 -13.83 6.09
C LEU A 547 -30.35 -15.14 6.33
N ALA A 548 -29.69 -15.67 5.30
CA ALA A 548 -28.84 -16.86 5.41
C ALA A 548 -27.70 -16.68 6.42
N GLU A 549 -26.97 -15.56 6.33
CA GLU A 549 -25.87 -15.27 7.24
C GLU A 549 -26.36 -15.09 8.69
N ASN A 550 -27.52 -14.47 8.88
CA ASN A 550 -28.14 -14.35 10.20
C ASN A 550 -28.55 -15.70 10.79
N ILE A 551 -29.01 -16.64 9.96
CA ILE A 551 -29.38 -18.00 10.37
C ILE A 551 -28.14 -18.86 10.65
N LEU A 552 -27.20 -18.93 9.72
CA LEU A 552 -25.98 -19.71 9.87
C LEU A 552 -25.15 -19.26 11.07
N SER A 553 -25.04 -17.94 11.32
CA SER A 553 -24.35 -17.43 12.50
C SER A 553 -25.05 -17.72 13.83
N THR A 554 -26.35 -18.06 13.83
CA THR A 554 -27.11 -18.38 15.05
C THR A 554 -27.38 -19.87 15.28
N THR A 555 -27.37 -20.70 14.22
CA THR A 555 -27.60 -22.16 14.33
C THR A 555 -26.37 -23.02 14.02
N VAL A 556 -25.34 -22.51 13.35
CA VAL A 556 -24.18 -23.30 12.88
C VAL A 556 -22.87 -22.86 13.56
N GLY A 557 -21.89 -23.77 13.57
CA GLY A 557 -20.52 -23.56 14.04
C GLY A 557 -19.80 -22.39 13.36
N GLY A 558 -19.91 -21.19 13.93
CA GLY A 558 -19.07 -20.04 13.61
C GLY A 558 -17.60 -20.36 13.87
N GLY A 559 -16.88 -20.68 12.79
CA GLY A 559 -15.45 -20.99 12.79
C GLY A 559 -14.80 -20.82 11.42
N LYS A 560 -15.47 -21.25 10.33
CA LYS A 560 -14.90 -21.18 8.98
C LYS A 560 -15.31 -19.94 8.16
N TYR A 561 -16.53 -19.43 8.28
CA TYR A 561 -16.98 -18.30 7.43
C TYR A 561 -16.28 -16.96 7.70
N GLU A 562 -15.72 -16.74 8.89
CA GLU A 562 -14.86 -15.57 9.18
C GLU A 562 -13.37 -15.79 8.84
N SER A 563 -12.95 -17.05 8.62
CA SER A 563 -11.55 -17.40 8.33
C SER A 563 -11.04 -16.91 6.95
N LYS A 564 -11.95 -16.51 6.04
CA LYS A 564 -11.62 -15.97 4.71
C LYS A 564 -10.82 -14.65 4.72
N VAL A 565 -10.49 -14.09 5.90
CA VAL A 565 -9.51 -12.99 6.05
C VAL A 565 -8.05 -13.46 5.85
N LEU A 566 -7.78 -14.77 5.84
CA LEU A 566 -6.42 -15.34 5.89
C LEU A 566 -5.90 -16.01 4.59
N THR A 567 -6.49 -15.77 3.42
CA THR A 567 -5.85 -16.12 2.12
C THR A 567 -4.70 -15.15 1.80
N LEU A 568 -3.63 -15.26 2.57
CA LEU A 568 -2.49 -14.35 2.51
C LEU A 568 -1.48 -14.76 1.44
N LYS A 569 -1.28 -13.86 0.47
CA LYS A 569 -0.18 -13.95 -0.48
C LYS A 569 1.17 -13.86 0.27
N GLY A 570 1.91 -14.98 0.34
CA GLY A 570 3.35 -14.96 0.58
C GLY A 570 3.90 -15.83 1.71
N HIS A 571 3.08 -16.49 2.53
CA HIS A 571 3.53 -17.48 3.52
C HIS A 571 2.38 -18.43 3.88
N THR A 572 2.53 -19.73 3.66
CA THR A 572 1.44 -20.71 3.89
C THR A 572 1.38 -21.24 5.32
N ASP A 573 0.28 -21.90 5.69
CA ASP A 573 0.12 -22.54 6.99
C ASP A 573 1.07 -23.74 7.19
N GLU A 574 1.56 -24.35 6.11
CA GLU A 574 2.62 -25.37 6.13
C GLU A 574 3.98 -24.74 6.43
N GLU A 575 4.36 -23.67 5.71
CA GLU A 575 5.60 -22.94 6.00
C GLU A 575 5.60 -22.34 7.42
N TYR A 576 4.44 -21.94 7.94
CA TYR A 576 4.30 -21.48 9.31
C TYR A 576 4.51 -22.62 10.33
N ARG A 577 3.96 -23.81 10.08
CA ARG A 577 4.21 -25.01 10.91
C ARG A 577 5.69 -25.39 10.92
N GLU A 578 6.35 -25.40 9.75
CA GLU A 578 7.80 -25.65 9.65
C GLU A 578 8.61 -24.58 10.41
N ASP A 579 8.24 -23.30 10.31
CA ASP A 579 8.87 -22.21 11.06
C ASP A 579 8.69 -22.36 12.59
N CYS A 580 7.54 -22.88 13.05
CA CYS A 580 7.27 -23.19 14.46
C CYS A 580 8.07 -24.40 14.97
N GLU A 581 8.09 -25.52 14.26
CA GLU A 581 8.87 -26.71 14.62
C GLU A 581 10.36 -26.39 14.72
N ASN A 582 10.90 -25.66 13.75
CA ASN A 582 12.29 -25.19 13.77
C ASN A 582 12.56 -24.25 14.95
N PHE A 583 11.60 -23.39 15.33
CA PHE A 583 11.74 -22.53 16.50
C PHE A 583 11.75 -23.31 17.81
N LEU A 584 10.79 -24.23 18.00
CA LEU A 584 10.70 -25.07 19.20
C LEU A 584 11.94 -25.93 19.39
N LYS A 585 12.50 -26.47 18.29
CA LYS A 585 13.77 -27.19 18.33
C LYS A 585 14.90 -26.29 18.83
N VAL A 586 15.07 -25.10 18.25
CA VAL A 586 16.12 -24.15 18.67
C VAL A 586 15.91 -23.67 20.12
N LEU A 587 14.66 -23.52 20.58
CA LEU A 587 14.33 -23.21 21.97
C LEU A 587 14.75 -24.36 22.90
N THR A 588 14.38 -25.60 22.56
CA THR A 588 14.73 -26.80 23.33
C THR A 588 16.25 -26.98 23.43
N ASP A 589 16.97 -26.83 22.31
CA ASP A 589 18.43 -26.92 22.23
C ASP A 589 19.16 -25.85 23.08
N ASN A 590 18.46 -24.81 23.56
CA ASN A 590 19.02 -23.70 24.35
C ASN A 590 18.28 -23.47 25.70
N HIS A 591 17.36 -24.36 26.10
CA HIS A 591 16.41 -24.13 27.19
C HIS A 591 17.10 -23.87 28.54
N GLU A 592 18.10 -24.69 28.91
CA GLU A 592 18.85 -24.54 30.17
C GLU A 592 19.54 -23.16 30.29
N ALA A 593 20.07 -22.65 29.18
CA ALA A 593 20.73 -21.34 29.15
C ALA A 593 19.72 -20.18 29.23
N ILE A 594 18.49 -20.38 28.75
CA ILE A 594 17.38 -19.44 28.81
C ILE A 594 16.78 -19.39 30.22
N ASP A 595 16.53 -20.54 30.84
CA ASP A 595 16.03 -20.64 32.23
C ASP A 595 17.01 -20.06 33.25
N ALA A 596 18.32 -20.19 33.00
CA ALA A 596 19.35 -19.62 33.86
C ALA A 596 19.36 -18.07 33.89
N GLN A 597 18.63 -17.39 32.99
CA GLN A 597 18.51 -15.93 32.98
C GLN A 597 17.43 -15.44 33.96
N VAL A 598 17.78 -14.52 34.85
CA VAL A 598 16.81 -13.88 35.74
C VAL A 598 16.07 -12.78 34.99
N VAL A 599 14.75 -12.87 34.90
CA VAL A 599 13.90 -11.80 34.35
C VAL A 599 13.83 -10.65 35.34
N ASN A 600 14.53 -9.54 35.05
CA ASN A 600 14.45 -8.31 35.82
C ASN A 600 13.09 -7.60 35.55
N PRO A 601 12.33 -7.18 36.57
CA PRO A 601 11.11 -6.39 36.38
C PRO A 601 11.26 -5.13 35.53
N ASP A 602 12.44 -4.51 35.51
CA ASP A 602 12.73 -3.32 34.68
C ASP A 602 12.86 -3.63 33.17
N ASP A 603 13.09 -4.91 32.82
CA ASP A 603 13.13 -5.41 31.44
C ASP A 603 11.76 -5.98 30.97
N CYS A 604 10.77 -6.01 31.86
CA CYS A 604 9.39 -6.38 31.52
C CYS A 604 8.61 -5.20 30.94
N CYS A 605 7.60 -5.51 30.11
CA CYS A 605 6.63 -4.51 29.68
C CYS A 605 5.86 -3.97 30.90
N HIS A 606 6.00 -2.67 31.21
CA HIS A 606 5.34 -2.06 32.37
C HIS A 606 3.80 -2.16 32.39
N ILE A 607 3.17 -2.47 31.25
CA ILE A 607 1.71 -2.62 31.10
C ILE A 607 1.26 -4.06 31.39
N LEU A 608 2.02 -5.07 30.97
CA LEU A 608 1.65 -6.50 31.10
C LEU A 608 2.41 -7.24 32.21
N LEU A 609 3.51 -6.66 32.68
CA LEU A 609 4.49 -7.28 33.58
C LEU A 609 5.12 -8.58 33.01
N THR A 610 5.11 -8.73 31.68
CA THR A 610 5.76 -9.84 30.94
C THR A 610 6.80 -9.31 29.95
N SER A 611 7.76 -10.17 29.57
CA SER A 611 8.79 -9.92 28.57
C SER A 611 8.84 -11.03 27.53
N THR A 612 9.61 -10.85 26.46
CA THR A 612 9.93 -11.93 25.52
C THR A 612 10.65 -13.09 26.22
N LEU A 613 11.49 -12.81 27.22
CA LEU A 613 12.19 -13.85 27.97
C LEU A 613 11.23 -14.65 28.87
N SER A 614 10.29 -13.99 29.56
CA SER A 614 9.32 -14.70 30.40
C SER A 614 8.39 -15.61 29.58
N ASP A 615 8.03 -15.22 28.35
CA ASP A 615 7.25 -16.08 27.46
C ASP A 615 8.05 -17.31 26.99
N LEU A 616 9.37 -17.20 26.83
CA LEU A 616 10.23 -18.32 26.41
C LEU A 616 10.59 -19.28 27.56
N GLN A 617 10.50 -18.82 28.81
CA GLN A 617 10.70 -19.63 30.03
C GLN A 617 9.40 -20.29 30.53
N ASP A 618 8.23 -19.92 29.99
CA ASP A 618 6.95 -20.53 30.39
C ASP A 618 6.78 -21.90 29.72
N SER A 619 6.66 -22.95 30.56
CA SER A 619 6.43 -24.34 30.13
C SER A 619 5.26 -24.55 29.16
N ALA A 620 4.30 -23.63 29.11
CA ALA A 620 3.18 -23.65 28.18
C ALA A 620 3.47 -22.97 26.82
N PHE A 621 4.70 -22.51 26.56
CA PHE A 621 5.08 -21.90 25.28
C PHE A 621 4.73 -22.74 24.03
N PRO A 622 4.90 -24.08 23.99
CA PRO A 622 4.53 -24.89 22.82
C PRO A 622 3.06 -24.72 22.41
N ARG A 623 2.16 -24.46 23.37
CA ARG A 623 0.75 -24.20 23.11
C ARG A 623 0.52 -22.95 22.25
N LEU A 624 1.37 -21.92 22.34
CA LEU A 624 1.30 -20.75 21.45
C LEU A 624 1.58 -21.13 20.00
N THR A 625 2.54 -22.03 19.75
CA THR A 625 2.92 -22.46 18.41
C THR A 625 2.01 -23.54 17.82
N GLU A 626 1.38 -24.35 18.67
CA GLU A 626 0.51 -25.48 18.28
C GLU A 626 -0.98 -25.09 18.16
N GLU A 627 -1.51 -24.28 19.09
CA GLU A 627 -2.95 -23.95 19.14
C GLU A 627 -3.33 -22.72 18.31
N LEU A 628 -2.36 -21.91 17.85
CA LEU A 628 -2.59 -20.63 17.19
C LEU A 628 -2.12 -20.62 15.74
N ASN A 629 -2.94 -20.04 14.86
CA ASN A 629 -2.48 -19.67 13.52
C ASN A 629 -1.48 -18.49 13.59
N LYS A 630 -0.74 -18.26 12.50
CA LYS A 630 0.28 -17.21 12.38
C LYS A 630 -0.15 -15.84 12.91
N PHE A 631 -1.34 -15.36 12.53
CA PHE A 631 -1.79 -14.02 12.91
C PHE A 631 -2.14 -13.92 14.40
N GLU A 632 -2.67 -15.00 14.96
CA GLU A 632 -2.98 -15.08 16.38
C GLU A 632 -1.71 -15.20 17.23
N PHE A 633 -0.75 -16.03 16.81
CA PHE A 633 0.56 -16.13 17.45
C PHE A 633 1.28 -14.77 17.48
N LEU A 634 1.28 -14.05 16.35
CA LEU A 634 1.85 -12.71 16.25
C LEU A 634 1.17 -11.67 17.16
N LYS A 635 -0.07 -11.91 17.63
CA LYS A 635 -0.75 -11.07 18.62
C LYS A 635 -0.53 -11.52 20.06
N GLU A 636 -0.40 -12.83 20.29
CA GLU A 636 -0.36 -13.41 21.64
C GLU A 636 1.04 -13.58 22.21
N PHE A 637 2.08 -13.72 21.38
CA PHE A 637 3.47 -13.81 21.82
C PHE A 637 4.04 -12.44 22.22
N THR A 638 4.66 -12.34 23.39
CA THR A 638 5.18 -11.08 23.91
C THR A 638 6.48 -10.69 23.23
N ILE A 639 6.43 -9.75 22.29
CA ILE A 639 7.62 -9.02 21.83
C ILE A 639 7.76 -7.74 22.66
N SER A 640 8.71 -7.72 23.61
CA SER A 640 9.03 -6.59 24.47
C SER A 640 10.26 -5.81 23.99
N GLY A 641 10.29 -4.50 24.25
CA GLY A 641 11.41 -3.65 23.87
C GLY A 641 11.12 -2.15 24.02
N VAL A 642 11.92 -1.33 23.35
CA VAL A 642 11.77 0.13 23.36
C VAL A 642 10.59 0.53 22.48
N GLY A 643 9.60 1.20 23.07
CA GLY A 643 8.48 1.79 22.34
C GLY A 643 8.92 3.01 21.56
N VAL A 644 8.55 3.08 20.29
CA VAL A 644 8.96 4.14 19.37
C VAL A 644 7.83 4.61 18.47
N PHE A 645 7.92 5.86 18.01
CA PHE A 645 7.06 6.39 16.96
C PHE A 645 7.80 6.42 15.61
N ILE A 646 7.29 5.63 14.67
CA ILE A 646 7.79 5.48 13.29
C ILE A 646 6.64 5.86 12.34
N PRO A 647 6.74 6.98 11.58
CA PRO A 647 5.75 7.31 10.56
C PRO A 647 5.73 6.23 9.46
N MET A 648 4.60 5.57 9.28
CA MET A 648 4.48 4.45 8.35
C MET A 648 4.45 4.96 6.90
N ARG A 649 5.31 4.41 6.05
CA ARG A 649 5.47 4.77 4.63
C ARG A 649 5.78 3.52 3.82
N ASP A 650 5.30 3.47 2.57
CA ASP A 650 5.52 2.32 1.67
C ASP A 650 7.00 2.11 1.32
N SER A 651 7.85 3.13 1.48
CA SER A 651 9.30 2.97 1.36
C SER A 651 9.90 2.02 2.41
N ILE A 652 9.26 1.90 3.58
CA ILE A 652 9.77 1.12 4.72
C ILE A 652 9.54 -0.37 4.49
N THR A 653 8.41 -0.76 3.91
CA THR A 653 8.09 -2.15 3.57
C THR A 653 8.96 -2.67 2.42
N LEU A 654 9.40 -1.78 1.51
CA LEU A 654 10.35 -2.10 0.44
C LEU A 654 11.82 -2.06 0.90
N ASN A 655 12.14 -1.26 1.91
CA ASN A 655 13.49 -1.06 2.42
C ASN A 655 13.49 -0.62 3.89
N PRO A 656 13.85 -1.51 4.84
CA PRO A 656 13.87 -1.17 6.26
C PRO A 656 14.90 -0.11 6.66
N TRP A 657 15.94 0.10 5.85
CA TRP A 657 16.88 1.20 6.06
C TRP A 657 16.29 2.59 5.72
N SER A 658 14.99 2.69 5.47
CA SER A 658 14.23 3.95 5.41
C SER A 658 13.39 4.25 6.66
N ILE A 659 13.43 3.37 7.70
CA ILE A 659 12.80 3.62 9.00
C ILE A 659 13.28 4.95 9.60
N SER A 660 12.37 5.76 10.14
CA SER A 660 12.73 6.97 10.88
C SER A 660 12.01 7.01 12.22
N VAL A 661 12.77 6.91 13.31
CA VAL A 661 12.27 7.05 14.67
C VAL A 661 12.20 8.53 15.01
N GLN A 662 10.99 9.07 15.15
CA GLN A 662 10.76 10.48 15.50
C GLN A 662 10.76 10.72 17.02
N ALA A 663 10.34 9.72 17.80
CA ALA A 663 10.31 9.76 19.25
C ALA A 663 10.54 8.35 19.82
N THR A 664 11.10 8.28 21.03
CA THR A 664 11.16 7.08 21.86
C THR A 664 10.39 7.32 23.15
N LEU A 665 9.74 6.29 23.69
CA LEU A 665 9.07 6.41 24.99
C LEU A 665 10.06 6.76 26.10
N LYS A 666 9.65 7.72 26.94
CA LYS A 666 10.40 8.19 28.11
C LYS A 666 10.02 7.38 29.36
N PRO A 667 10.86 7.42 30.42
CA PRO A 667 10.49 6.89 31.72
C PRO A 667 9.15 7.47 32.22
N PRO A 668 8.28 6.68 32.88
CA PRO A 668 8.54 5.30 33.33
C PRO A 668 8.33 4.22 32.25
N PHE A 669 7.74 4.53 31.09
CA PHE A 669 7.37 3.53 30.07
C PHE A 669 8.53 3.10 29.16
N ASN A 670 9.67 2.77 29.78
CA ASN A 670 10.92 2.45 29.10
C ASN A 670 10.86 1.17 28.26
N VAL A 671 10.11 0.18 28.74
CA VAL A 671 9.86 -1.08 28.05
C VAL A 671 8.35 -1.30 27.90
N VAL A 672 7.94 -1.57 26.66
CA VAL A 672 6.56 -1.91 26.28
C VAL A 672 6.57 -3.18 25.44
N SER A 673 5.40 -3.80 25.27
CA SER A 673 5.25 -4.96 24.39
C SER A 673 4.32 -4.66 23.23
N GLN A 674 4.57 -5.29 22.09
CA GLN A 674 3.67 -5.22 20.95
C GLN A 674 2.28 -5.78 21.32
N LYS A 675 2.20 -6.79 22.20
CA LYS A 675 0.93 -7.33 22.73
C LYS A 675 0.09 -6.30 23.48
N ALA A 676 0.72 -5.45 24.29
CA ALA A 676 0.02 -4.33 24.94
C ALA A 676 -0.60 -3.39 23.91
N MET A 677 0.10 -3.13 22.80
CA MET A 677 -0.41 -2.29 21.71
C MET A 677 -1.64 -2.89 21.04
N GLU A 678 -1.60 -4.16 20.64
CA GLU A 678 -2.74 -4.81 19.99
C GLU A 678 -3.95 -4.86 20.93
N SER A 679 -3.71 -5.06 22.23
CA SER A 679 -4.76 -5.03 23.26
C SER A 679 -5.42 -3.66 23.39
N SER A 680 -4.65 -2.57 23.40
CA SER A 680 -5.18 -1.20 23.43
C SER A 680 -5.91 -0.82 22.13
N ALA A 681 -5.43 -1.26 20.97
CA ALA A 681 -6.06 -1.01 19.67
C ALA A 681 -7.44 -1.70 19.52
N HIS A 682 -7.74 -2.72 20.32
CA HIS A 682 -9.06 -3.33 20.41
C HIS A 682 -10.04 -2.51 21.28
N ILE A 683 -9.55 -1.64 22.16
CA ILE A 683 -10.37 -0.82 23.08
C ILE A 683 -10.66 0.57 22.48
N MET A 684 -9.66 1.17 21.84
CA MET A 684 -9.81 2.46 21.15
C MET A 684 -9.55 2.26 19.64
N PRO A 685 -10.56 2.49 18.77
CA PRO A 685 -10.34 2.40 17.33
C PRO A 685 -9.32 3.45 16.91
N VAL A 686 -8.15 3.01 16.46
CA VAL A 686 -7.04 3.93 16.18
C VAL A 686 -7.26 4.65 14.85
N GLU A 687 -7.81 5.86 14.93
CA GLU A 687 -8.03 6.72 13.78
C GLU A 687 -6.72 7.33 13.27
N GLY A 688 -6.07 6.65 12.31
CA GLY A 688 -4.92 7.20 11.61
C GLY A 688 -4.10 6.19 10.81
N LYS A 689 -3.44 6.67 9.74
CA LYS A 689 -2.58 5.83 8.88
C LYS A 689 -1.44 5.13 9.64
N ASN A 690 -1.00 5.68 10.77
CA ASN A 690 0.15 5.19 11.53
C ASN A 690 -0.19 4.17 12.63
N LYS A 691 -1.48 3.94 12.96
CA LYS A 691 -1.91 3.11 14.10
C LYS A 691 -1.19 3.46 15.42
N GLU A 692 -1.16 4.75 15.78
CA GLU A 692 -0.49 5.24 16.97
C GLU A 692 -1.29 5.08 18.27
N ILE A 693 -0.57 4.83 19.37
CA ILE A 693 -1.10 4.68 20.72
C ILE A 693 -0.44 5.74 21.59
N GLN A 694 -1.24 6.36 22.45
CA GLN A 694 -0.80 7.36 23.41
C GLN A 694 -1.21 6.87 24.80
N LEU A 695 -0.24 6.76 25.73
CA LEU A 695 -0.51 6.22 27.07
C LEU A 695 -1.19 7.25 27.99
N THR A 696 -1.01 8.54 27.71
CA THR A 696 -1.64 9.65 28.43
C THR A 696 -2.11 10.71 27.43
N ALA A 697 -3.38 11.10 27.49
CA ALA A 697 -4.06 11.89 26.44
C ALA A 697 -3.38 13.22 26.07
N ASP A 698 -2.62 13.83 26.99
CA ASP A 698 -2.05 15.17 26.82
C ASP A 698 -0.50 15.20 26.67
N ASP A 699 0.18 14.05 26.54
CA ASP A 699 1.65 13.99 26.36
C ASP A 699 2.04 13.32 25.04
N GLU A 700 2.55 14.11 24.08
CA GLU A 700 3.10 13.59 22.82
C GLU A 700 4.30 12.67 23.01
N SER A 701 5.02 12.77 24.14
CA SER A 701 6.19 11.93 24.43
C SER A 701 5.84 10.54 24.98
N THR A 702 4.54 10.25 25.17
CA THR A 702 4.02 8.89 25.39
C THR A 702 3.44 8.24 24.12
N ARG A 703 3.58 8.89 22.95
CA ARG A 703 3.12 8.33 21.68
C ARG A 703 4.10 7.31 21.11
N PHE A 704 3.57 6.15 20.70
CA PHE A 704 4.32 5.11 20.00
C PHE A 704 3.42 4.29 19.07
N ASN A 705 3.98 3.66 18.05
CA ASN A 705 3.26 2.78 17.12
C ASN A 705 4.04 1.51 16.74
N ALA A 706 5.27 1.36 17.24
CA ALA A 706 6.13 0.21 17.04
C ALA A 706 6.93 -0.11 18.31
N VAL A 707 7.40 -1.35 18.42
CA VAL A 707 8.33 -1.80 19.48
C VAL A 707 9.58 -2.37 18.82
N ILE A 708 10.74 -1.86 19.23
CA ILE A 708 12.05 -2.38 18.81
C ILE A 708 12.60 -3.24 19.96
N PRO A 709 12.70 -4.57 19.79
CA PRO A 709 13.26 -5.42 20.83
C PRO A 709 14.72 -5.09 21.14
N VAL A 710 15.05 -5.05 22.42
CA VAL A 710 16.39 -4.74 22.90
C VAL A 710 16.64 -5.62 24.11
N PHE A 711 17.72 -6.42 24.07
CA PHE A 711 18.11 -7.34 25.13
C PHE A 711 19.35 -6.82 25.86
N PRO A 712 19.40 -6.87 27.20
CA PRO A 712 20.63 -6.66 27.96
C PRO A 712 21.78 -7.59 27.49
N PRO A 713 23.06 -7.22 27.71
CA PRO A 713 24.21 -8.00 27.25
C PRO A 713 24.20 -9.49 27.65
N GLU A 714 23.75 -9.80 28.86
CA GLU A 714 23.62 -11.15 29.40
C GLU A 714 22.61 -11.96 28.58
N VAL A 715 21.37 -11.43 28.47
CA VAL A 715 20.26 -12.05 27.75
C VAL A 715 20.54 -12.18 26.25
N ALA A 716 21.17 -11.17 25.65
CA ALA A 716 21.53 -11.16 24.23
C ALA A 716 22.42 -12.35 23.85
N SER A 717 23.34 -12.74 24.74
CA SER A 717 24.28 -13.85 24.49
C SER A 717 23.56 -15.18 24.24
N VAL A 718 22.51 -15.46 25.03
CA VAL A 718 21.67 -16.66 24.96
C VAL A 718 20.68 -16.56 23.79
N MET A 719 20.06 -15.39 23.61
CA MET A 719 19.05 -15.15 22.56
C MET A 719 19.60 -15.27 21.13
N LYS A 720 20.92 -15.37 20.93
CA LYS A 720 21.61 -15.45 19.64
C LYS A 720 21.02 -16.47 18.66
N HIS A 721 20.60 -17.63 19.15
CA HIS A 721 20.04 -18.70 18.33
C HIS A 721 18.57 -18.43 17.96
N ILE A 722 17.76 -18.06 18.96
CA ILE A 722 16.35 -17.62 18.82
C ILE A 722 16.21 -16.48 17.81
N VAL A 723 17.04 -15.43 17.93
CA VAL A 723 17.03 -14.21 17.10
C VAL A 723 17.34 -14.47 15.61
N ARG A 724 17.87 -15.65 15.28
CA ARG A 724 18.19 -16.07 13.91
C ARG A 724 17.11 -16.92 13.24
N THR A 725 16.11 -17.38 14.00
CA THR A 725 14.95 -18.10 13.45
C THR A 725 14.09 -17.21 12.55
N ARG A 726 13.33 -17.84 11.64
CA ARG A 726 12.36 -17.15 10.79
C ARG A 726 11.12 -16.72 11.57
N LEU A 727 10.65 -17.51 12.54
CA LEU A 727 9.56 -17.11 13.45
C LEU A 727 9.88 -15.82 14.22
N PHE A 728 11.09 -15.67 14.79
CA PHE A 728 11.49 -14.40 15.44
C PHE A 728 11.59 -13.23 14.45
N ALA A 729 12.01 -13.49 13.21
CA ALA A 729 12.01 -12.47 12.14
C ALA A 729 10.57 -12.03 11.78
N MET A 730 9.59 -12.93 11.77
CA MET A 730 8.17 -12.58 11.62
C MET A 730 7.68 -11.69 12.78
N CYS A 731 7.97 -12.09 14.02
CA CYS A 731 7.53 -11.37 15.21
C CYS A 731 8.11 -9.95 15.28
N THR A 732 9.41 -9.80 15.00
CA THR A 732 10.07 -8.48 14.96
C THR A 732 9.60 -7.64 13.78
N THR A 733 9.37 -8.23 12.60
CA THR A 733 8.79 -7.51 11.45
C THR A 733 7.39 -6.99 11.80
N PHE A 734 6.55 -7.80 12.45
CA PHE A 734 5.22 -7.38 12.88
C PHE A 734 5.26 -6.32 13.98
N ALA A 735 6.13 -6.45 14.98
CA ALA A 735 6.27 -5.47 16.06
C ALA A 735 6.75 -4.09 15.59
N ILE A 736 7.51 -4.04 14.49
CA ILE A 736 8.11 -2.81 13.95
C ILE A 736 7.28 -2.22 12.79
N LEU A 737 6.72 -3.04 11.89
CA LEU A 737 5.99 -2.59 10.69
C LEU A 737 4.46 -2.73 10.79
N LYS A 738 3.93 -3.41 11.82
CA LYS A 738 2.49 -3.69 12.00
C LYS A 738 1.82 -4.39 10.79
N ASN A 739 2.61 -5.10 9.98
CA ASN A 739 2.18 -5.86 8.82
C ASN A 739 2.55 -7.34 9.01
N PRO A 740 1.57 -8.26 9.21
CA PRO A 740 1.84 -9.68 9.47
C PRO A 740 2.11 -10.49 8.18
N HIS A 741 2.07 -9.86 7.01
CA HIS A 741 2.28 -10.49 5.70
C HIS A 741 3.72 -10.36 5.21
N ILE A 742 4.52 -9.50 5.83
CA ILE A 742 5.93 -9.27 5.48
C ILE A 742 6.82 -10.03 6.46
N ILE A 743 7.85 -10.67 5.93
CA ILE A 743 8.93 -11.30 6.70
C ILE A 743 10.24 -10.72 6.18
N ASP A 744 10.84 -9.76 6.89
CA ASP A 744 12.12 -9.18 6.48
C ASP A 744 13.14 -9.25 7.61
N PHE A 745 14.11 -10.16 7.39
CA PHE A 745 15.24 -10.43 8.26
C PHE A 745 16.12 -9.21 8.58
N ASN A 746 16.01 -8.12 7.82
CA ASN A 746 16.76 -6.88 8.01
C ASN A 746 16.03 -5.85 8.90
N VAL A 747 14.71 -5.95 9.08
CA VAL A 747 13.91 -4.92 9.77
C VAL A 747 14.43 -4.64 11.17
N HIS A 748 14.64 -5.69 11.97
CA HIS A 748 15.08 -5.51 13.34
C HIS A 748 16.48 -4.86 13.41
N PHE A 749 17.44 -5.29 12.59
CA PHE A 749 18.79 -4.74 12.59
C PHE A 749 18.83 -3.29 12.09
N ALA A 750 18.02 -2.94 11.08
CA ALA A 750 17.86 -1.57 10.63
C ALA A 750 17.23 -0.68 11.71
N ALA A 751 16.18 -1.17 12.39
CA ALA A 751 15.52 -0.46 13.48
C ALA A 751 16.45 -0.21 14.67
N LEU A 752 17.26 -1.20 15.07
CA LEU A 752 18.31 -1.05 16.09
C LEU A 752 19.32 0.04 15.72
N GLY A 753 19.78 0.10 14.47
CA GLY A 753 20.69 1.14 14.00
C GLY A 753 20.07 2.54 14.01
N VAL A 754 18.80 2.67 13.61
CA VAL A 754 18.07 3.95 13.66
C VAL A 754 17.81 4.39 15.11
N LEU A 755 17.45 3.45 16.00
CA LEU A 755 17.27 3.71 17.42
C LEU A 755 18.58 4.16 18.09
N TRP A 756 19.70 3.52 17.77
CA TRP A 756 21.02 3.92 18.25
C TRP A 756 21.39 5.34 17.80
N VAL A 757 21.24 5.66 16.50
CA VAL A 757 21.45 7.04 16.01
C VAL A 757 20.51 8.04 16.69
N ARG A 758 19.26 7.65 16.98
CA ARG A 758 18.32 8.50 17.72
C ARG A 758 18.81 8.80 19.15
N MET A 759 19.38 7.81 19.85
CA MET A 759 20.01 8.05 21.17
C MET A 759 21.20 9.00 21.09
N LEU A 760 22.04 8.90 20.05
CA LEU A 760 23.14 9.85 19.83
C LEU A 760 22.65 11.27 19.52
N HIS A 761 21.51 11.40 18.82
CA HIS A 761 20.90 12.68 18.49
C HIS A 761 20.24 13.36 19.70
N GLU A 762 19.51 12.61 20.53
CA GLU A 762 18.86 13.13 21.75
C GLU A 762 19.86 13.39 22.89
N TYR A 763 20.93 12.61 22.98
CA TYR A 763 21.96 12.71 24.02
C TYR A 763 23.37 12.87 23.41
N PRO A 764 23.66 14.03 22.77
CA PRO A 764 24.92 14.26 22.04
C PRO A 764 26.13 14.55 22.95
N THR A 765 25.90 14.87 24.23
CA THR A 765 26.92 15.23 25.21
C THR A 765 27.37 14.03 26.05
N LEU A 766 28.63 14.06 26.49
CA LEU A 766 29.23 13.08 27.40
C LEU A 766 29.52 13.73 28.77
N PRO A 767 29.38 13.01 29.90
CA PRO A 767 28.82 11.65 30.01
C PRO A 767 27.30 11.63 29.83
N ARG A 768 26.76 10.60 29.15
CA ARG A 768 25.32 10.37 29.05
C ARG A 768 24.73 9.85 30.39
N PRO A 769 23.43 10.04 30.66
CA PRO A 769 22.75 9.41 31.79
C PRO A 769 22.90 7.88 31.77
N GLU A 770 23.01 7.24 32.94
CA GLU A 770 23.27 5.79 33.03
C GLU A 770 22.22 4.92 32.32
N HIS A 771 20.94 5.28 32.40
CA HIS A 771 19.87 4.55 31.70
C HIS A 771 20.01 4.63 30.15
N ILE A 772 20.60 5.71 29.62
CA ILE A 772 20.90 5.84 28.19
C ILE A 772 22.16 5.03 27.83
N LYS A 773 23.20 5.02 28.69
CA LYS A 773 24.37 4.15 28.49
C LYS A 773 23.97 2.67 28.45
N HIS A 774 23.16 2.22 29.42
CA HIS A 774 22.63 0.86 29.46
C HIS A 774 21.83 0.54 28.18
N ARG A 775 20.89 1.43 27.78
CA ARG A 775 20.11 1.25 26.55
C ARG A 775 21.00 1.15 25.30
N ILE A 776 22.06 1.96 25.18
CA ILE A 776 23.03 1.87 24.07
C ILE A 776 23.77 0.52 24.10
N GLN A 777 24.25 0.08 25.26
CA GLN A 777 24.92 -1.22 25.43
C GLN A 777 24.02 -2.39 25.03
N SER A 778 22.75 -2.38 25.44
CA SER A 778 21.76 -3.40 25.08
C SER A 778 21.43 -3.39 23.58
N ILE A 779 21.33 -2.21 22.95
CA ILE A 779 21.18 -2.09 21.49
C ILE A 779 22.40 -2.69 20.78
N GLU A 780 23.62 -2.37 21.22
CA GLU A 780 24.86 -2.92 20.65
C GLU A 780 24.96 -4.45 20.82
N ALA A 781 24.64 -4.97 22.01
CA ALA A 781 24.63 -6.40 22.29
C ALA A 781 23.62 -7.15 21.39
N THR A 782 22.40 -6.62 21.29
CA THR A 782 21.35 -7.16 20.40
C THR A 782 21.77 -7.11 18.92
N ALA A 783 22.39 -6.01 18.49
CA ALA A 783 22.85 -5.85 17.10
C ALA A 783 24.02 -6.78 16.75
N LYS A 784 24.94 -7.05 17.69
CA LYS A 784 26.06 -8.00 17.52
C LYS A 784 25.59 -9.42 17.15
N LEU A 785 24.36 -9.81 17.52
CA LEU A 785 23.78 -11.12 17.15
C LEU A 785 23.60 -11.29 15.62
N TYR A 786 23.41 -10.17 14.90
CA TYR A 786 23.17 -10.12 13.46
C TYR A 786 24.45 -10.06 12.61
N VAL A 787 25.53 -9.50 13.16
CA VAL A 787 26.78 -9.15 12.44
C VAL A 787 27.31 -10.28 11.56
N ASN A 788 27.34 -11.51 12.08
CA ASN A 788 27.91 -12.67 11.38
C ASN A 788 26.97 -13.22 10.28
N ARG A 789 25.83 -12.60 9.99
CA ARG A 789 24.98 -13.00 8.85
C ARG A 789 25.73 -12.67 7.53
N PRO A 790 25.71 -13.57 6.53
CA PRO A 790 26.48 -13.37 5.29
C PRO A 790 26.21 -12.04 4.57
N SER A 791 24.99 -11.50 4.64
CA SER A 791 24.65 -10.19 4.07
C SER A 791 25.44 -9.03 4.69
N TYR A 792 25.57 -8.99 6.02
CA TYR A 792 26.28 -7.93 6.72
C TYR A 792 27.79 -8.15 6.73
N ALA A 793 28.25 -9.40 6.83
CA ALA A 793 29.67 -9.74 6.69
C ALA A 793 30.21 -9.34 5.29
N ASN A 794 29.47 -9.64 4.22
CA ASN A 794 29.83 -9.21 2.85
C ASN A 794 29.80 -7.68 2.71
N TYR A 795 28.79 -7.01 3.28
CA TYR A 795 28.71 -5.55 3.26
C TYR A 795 29.88 -4.90 4.01
N TRP A 796 30.26 -5.43 5.17
CA TRP A 796 31.41 -4.98 5.95
C TRP A 796 32.73 -5.13 5.17
N MET A 797 32.97 -6.32 4.61
CA MET A 797 34.13 -6.59 3.77
C MET A 797 34.28 -5.57 2.64
N ILE A 798 33.18 -5.21 1.99
CA ILE A 798 33.17 -4.25 0.87
C ILE A 798 33.31 -2.82 1.36
N LEU A 799 32.67 -2.43 2.47
CA LEU A 799 32.86 -1.11 3.09
C LEU A 799 34.34 -0.88 3.47
N LYS A 800 35.04 -1.93 3.89
CA LYS A 800 36.46 -1.94 4.25
C LYS A 800 37.41 -1.96 3.04
N GLN A 801 37.15 -2.80 2.04
CA GLN A 801 38.03 -3.00 0.87
C GLN A 801 37.78 -2.01 -0.27
N ASN A 802 36.53 -1.58 -0.46
CA ASN A 802 36.08 -0.66 -1.49
C ASN A 802 35.00 0.26 -0.91
N THR A 803 35.42 1.15 -0.02
CA THR A 803 34.57 2.16 0.63
C THR A 803 33.66 2.93 -0.35
N PRO A 804 34.12 3.41 -1.53
CA PRO A 804 33.25 3.98 -2.55
C PRO A 804 32.04 3.12 -2.91
N GLN A 805 32.25 1.81 -3.09
CA GLN A 805 31.19 0.87 -3.43
C GLN A 805 30.25 0.61 -2.25
N GLY A 806 30.81 0.48 -1.03
CA GLY A 806 30.02 0.27 0.20
C GLY A 806 29.09 1.44 0.56
N LEU A 807 29.36 2.66 0.08
CA LEU A 807 28.59 3.88 0.37
C LEU A 807 27.67 4.35 -0.77
N MET A 808 27.70 3.68 -1.92
CA MET A 808 26.96 4.11 -3.11
C MET A 808 25.46 3.82 -3.00
N THR A 809 24.60 4.82 -3.25
CA THR A 809 23.14 4.63 -3.24
C THR A 809 22.67 3.74 -4.40
N GLU A 810 23.32 3.85 -5.56
CA GLU A 810 22.94 3.21 -6.82
C GLU A 810 24.14 2.49 -7.46
N SER A 811 24.48 1.30 -6.96
CA SER A 811 25.43 0.42 -7.64
C SER A 811 24.80 -0.27 -8.86
N THR A 812 25.55 -0.31 -9.97
CA THR A 812 25.32 -1.24 -11.10
C THR A 812 26.24 -2.46 -11.06
N GLU A 813 27.15 -2.52 -10.08
CA GLU A 813 28.11 -3.60 -9.90
C GLU A 813 27.56 -4.63 -8.91
N GLU A 814 27.55 -5.89 -9.34
CA GLU A 814 27.19 -7.04 -8.51
C GLU A 814 28.43 -7.60 -7.83
N VAL A 815 28.34 -7.88 -6.53
CA VAL A 815 29.34 -8.66 -5.81
C VAL A 815 28.65 -9.92 -5.31
N ASN A 816 29.20 -11.09 -5.66
CA ASN A 816 28.61 -12.40 -5.40
C ASN A 816 27.15 -12.53 -5.90
N GLY A 817 26.86 -11.98 -7.09
CA GLY A 817 25.54 -12.05 -7.74
C GLY A 817 24.45 -11.19 -7.08
N LYS A 818 24.81 -10.20 -6.26
CA LYS A 818 23.88 -9.23 -5.69
C LYS A 818 24.41 -7.80 -5.85
N THR A 819 23.54 -6.88 -6.28
CA THR A 819 23.87 -5.45 -6.24
C THR A 819 23.87 -4.97 -4.80
N ILE A 820 24.97 -4.35 -4.36
CA ILE A 820 25.10 -3.82 -3.00
C ILE A 820 24.86 -2.32 -3.04
N LYS A 821 23.94 -1.86 -2.20
CA LYS A 821 23.50 -0.48 -2.11
C LYS A 821 23.62 0.01 -0.68
N CYS A 822 23.86 1.31 -0.54
CA CYS A 822 23.89 2.03 0.73
C CYS A 822 22.67 2.93 0.81
N GLU A 823 21.52 2.36 1.13
CA GLU A 823 20.23 3.03 1.07
C GLU A 823 20.15 4.16 2.12
N SER A 824 20.73 3.93 3.30
CA SER A 824 20.93 4.92 4.36
C SER A 824 22.39 4.96 4.82
N LEU A 825 22.84 6.11 5.30
CA LEU A 825 24.16 6.28 5.93
C LEU A 825 24.19 5.72 7.37
N ILE A 826 23.04 5.46 7.99
CA ILE A 826 22.98 4.78 9.30
C ILE A 826 23.55 3.35 9.20
N LYS A 827 23.36 2.67 8.06
CA LYS A 827 23.89 1.32 7.79
C LYS A 827 25.42 1.24 7.94
N PRO A 828 26.24 2.03 7.21
CA PRO A 828 27.69 2.07 7.42
C PRO A 828 28.09 2.69 8.76
N MET A 829 27.37 3.69 9.30
CA MET A 829 27.66 4.22 10.65
C MET A 829 27.60 3.13 11.71
N PHE A 830 26.49 2.40 11.77
CA PHE A 830 26.22 1.41 12.79
C PHE A 830 27.11 0.17 12.61
N ILE A 831 27.32 -0.29 11.37
CA ILE A 831 28.21 -1.43 11.12
C ILE A 831 29.67 -1.07 11.46
N LEU A 832 30.17 0.12 11.10
CA LEU A 832 31.53 0.54 11.48
C LEU A 832 31.67 0.65 13.00
N HIS A 833 30.67 1.22 13.69
CA HIS A 833 30.65 1.28 15.16
C HIS A 833 30.71 -0.10 15.81
N LEU A 834 29.90 -1.05 15.34
CA LEU A 834 29.87 -2.42 15.88
C LEU A 834 31.15 -3.20 15.57
N MET A 835 31.85 -2.90 14.46
CA MET A 835 33.11 -3.56 14.07
C MET A 835 34.37 -2.87 14.59
N ARG A 836 34.28 -1.67 15.20
CA ARG A 836 35.46 -0.85 15.57
C ARG A 836 36.48 -1.55 16.47
N GLN A 837 36.03 -2.55 17.24
CA GLN A 837 36.84 -3.35 18.17
C GLN A 837 37.41 -4.64 17.53
N GLN A 838 37.16 -4.90 16.24
CA GLN A 838 37.83 -6.00 15.53
C GLN A 838 39.27 -5.58 15.19
N GLU A 839 40.25 -6.42 15.53
CA GLU A 839 41.69 -6.15 15.34
C GLU A 839 42.11 -5.93 13.87
N ASP A 840 41.21 -6.20 12.92
CA ASP A 840 41.51 -6.22 11.49
C ASP A 840 41.32 -4.86 10.79
N ILE A 841 40.72 -3.84 11.44
CA ILE A 841 40.57 -2.49 10.85
C ILE A 841 41.67 -1.52 11.32
N LYS A 842 42.46 -1.01 10.35
CA LYS A 842 43.42 0.07 10.58
C LYS A 842 42.70 1.41 10.75
N MET A 843 43.22 2.26 11.64
CA MET A 843 42.74 3.64 11.86
C MET A 843 42.65 4.43 10.54
N GLU A 844 43.62 4.28 9.64
CA GLU A 844 43.64 4.92 8.32
C GLU A 844 42.41 4.56 7.47
N THR A 845 42.01 3.28 7.48
CA THR A 845 40.82 2.77 6.78
C THR A 845 39.56 3.32 7.42
N MET A 846 39.49 3.35 8.75
CA MET A 846 38.36 3.93 9.49
C MET A 846 38.17 5.42 9.16
N VAL A 847 39.25 6.20 9.18
CA VAL A 847 39.25 7.62 8.80
C VAL A 847 38.86 7.82 7.33
N HIS A 848 39.31 6.95 6.42
CA HIS A 848 38.89 6.99 5.02
C HIS A 848 37.37 6.75 4.87
N ILE A 849 36.83 5.73 5.56
CA ILE A 849 35.38 5.45 5.56
C ILE A 849 34.59 6.66 6.07
N ILE A 850 35.01 7.26 7.19
CA ILE A 850 34.36 8.46 7.75
C ILE A 850 34.39 9.62 6.76
N ARG A 851 35.53 9.93 6.12
CA ARG A 851 35.62 11.02 5.13
C ARG A 851 34.66 10.80 3.96
N MET A 852 34.59 9.59 3.43
CA MET A 852 33.68 9.28 2.31
C MET A 852 32.20 9.29 2.75
N MET A 853 31.90 8.93 4.00
CA MET A 853 30.56 9.06 4.58
C MET A 853 30.14 10.52 4.78
N LEU A 854 31.03 11.39 5.27
CA LEU A 854 30.78 12.83 5.42
C LEU A 854 30.58 13.51 4.05
N LEU A 855 31.38 13.15 3.06
CA LEU A 855 31.19 13.57 1.67
C LEU A 855 29.80 13.16 1.15
N GLU A 856 29.42 11.89 1.33
CA GLU A 856 28.15 11.39 0.82
C GLU A 856 26.95 11.93 1.60
N TYR A 857 27.11 12.26 2.88
CA TYR A 857 26.11 13.01 3.65
C TYR A 857 25.82 14.36 3.01
N ILE A 858 26.86 15.19 2.81
CA ILE A 858 26.74 16.51 2.19
C ILE A 858 26.18 16.38 0.77
N GLY A 859 26.67 15.41 0.00
CA GLY A 859 26.18 15.11 -1.35
C GLY A 859 24.71 14.72 -1.43
N ARG A 860 24.20 13.95 -0.46
CA ARG A 860 22.77 13.60 -0.38
C ARG A 860 21.93 14.81 0.06
N CYS A 861 22.37 15.58 1.06
CA CYS A 861 21.71 16.84 1.46
C CYS A 861 21.59 17.82 0.28
N LEU A 862 22.69 18.06 -0.45
CA LEU A 862 22.69 18.96 -1.59
C LEU A 862 21.85 18.43 -2.75
N SER A 863 21.78 17.11 -3.00
CA SER A 863 20.93 16.55 -4.06
C SER A 863 19.43 16.83 -3.90
N GLN A 864 18.97 17.19 -2.69
CA GLN A 864 17.58 17.50 -2.37
C GLN A 864 17.25 19.01 -2.44
N TYR A 865 18.26 19.87 -2.57
CA TYR A 865 18.10 21.33 -2.54
C TYR A 865 17.50 21.84 -3.87
N LYS A 866 16.17 21.74 -4.02
CA LYS A 866 15.42 22.14 -5.23
C LYS A 866 15.29 23.67 -5.35
N LEU A 867 16.19 24.31 -6.10
CA LEU A 867 16.06 25.69 -6.55
C LEU A 867 15.36 25.75 -7.92
N SER A 868 14.03 25.59 -7.94
CA SER A 868 13.20 25.41 -9.16
C SER A 868 13.57 24.17 -10.00
N GLU A 869 12.71 23.74 -10.92
CA GLU A 869 12.84 22.42 -11.57
C GLU A 869 14.03 22.25 -12.53
N ASN A 870 14.75 23.33 -12.86
CA ASN A 870 15.82 23.29 -13.88
C ASN A 870 17.18 23.88 -13.46
N ASN A 871 17.31 24.56 -12.31
CA ASN A 871 18.53 25.28 -11.98
C ASN A 871 19.51 24.51 -11.10
N ALA A 872 20.78 24.83 -11.30
CA ALA A 872 21.86 24.38 -10.44
C ALA A 872 21.83 25.10 -9.09
N ILE A 873 22.21 24.39 -8.02
CA ILE A 873 22.60 25.02 -6.76
C ILE A 873 23.90 25.78 -7.05
N PRO A 874 23.92 27.12 -6.89
CA PRO A 874 25.10 27.91 -7.19
C PRO A 874 26.17 27.74 -6.11
N PHE A 875 27.45 27.72 -6.49
CA PHE A 875 28.56 27.84 -5.55
C PHE A 875 28.45 29.13 -4.73
N THR A 876 27.91 30.19 -5.33
CA THR A 876 27.66 31.48 -4.66
C THR A 876 26.78 31.33 -3.41
N ASP A 877 25.89 30.32 -3.33
CA ASP A 877 25.06 30.09 -2.14
C ASP A 877 25.85 29.57 -0.92
N PHE A 878 27.03 28.98 -1.10
CA PHE A 878 27.83 28.39 -0.03
C PHE A 878 29.19 29.07 0.17
N PHE A 879 29.72 29.70 -0.87
CA PHE A 879 31.08 30.28 -0.89
C PHE A 879 31.12 31.82 -0.95
N SER A 880 29.97 32.50 -0.85
CA SER A 880 29.91 33.97 -0.79
C SER A 880 28.99 34.41 0.36
N PRO A 881 29.50 34.51 1.60
CA PRO A 881 28.70 34.84 2.80
C PRO A 881 27.95 36.17 2.67
N ASP A 882 28.58 37.13 2.00
CA ASP A 882 28.04 38.47 1.77
C ASP A 882 26.87 38.47 0.76
N LEU A 883 26.78 37.43 -0.09
CA LEU A 883 25.77 37.26 -1.14
C LEU A 883 24.80 36.08 -0.89
N VAL A 884 24.69 35.60 0.36
CA VAL A 884 23.74 34.55 0.73
C VAL A 884 22.30 35.08 0.61
N GLY A 885 21.51 34.43 -0.25
CA GLY A 885 20.11 34.78 -0.51
C GLY A 885 19.92 35.62 -1.77
N GLU A 886 18.79 35.40 -2.44
CA GLU A 886 18.52 35.99 -3.76
C GLU A 886 18.40 37.52 -3.73
N GLU A 887 17.84 38.08 -2.65
CA GLU A 887 17.71 39.53 -2.48
C GLU A 887 19.08 40.23 -2.43
N LYS A 888 20.02 39.72 -1.61
CA LYS A 888 21.39 40.27 -1.53
C LYS A 888 22.14 40.15 -2.86
N ARG A 889 21.98 39.02 -3.56
CA ARG A 889 22.52 38.86 -4.93
C ARG A 889 21.97 39.91 -5.89
N GLN A 890 20.68 40.22 -5.83
CA GLN A 890 20.05 41.24 -6.68
C GLN A 890 20.51 42.66 -6.31
N GLN A 891 20.61 42.99 -5.01
CA GLN A 891 21.13 44.29 -4.55
C GLN A 891 22.58 44.51 -4.98
N TRP A 892 23.47 43.54 -4.77
CA TRP A 892 24.86 43.59 -5.23
C TRP A 892 24.95 43.72 -6.76
N ARG A 893 24.16 42.93 -7.49
CA ARG A 893 24.14 42.99 -8.97
C ARG A 893 23.67 44.35 -9.46
N ALA A 894 22.63 44.92 -8.86
CA ALA A 894 22.12 46.25 -9.22
C ALA A 894 23.20 47.33 -9.02
N GLY A 895 23.79 47.43 -7.82
CA GLY A 895 24.84 48.41 -7.54
C GLY A 895 26.08 48.26 -8.43
N TYR A 896 26.46 47.03 -8.76
CA TYR A 896 27.55 46.78 -9.71
C TYR A 896 27.20 47.21 -11.14
N LEU A 897 26.00 46.87 -11.62
CA LEU A 897 25.50 47.28 -12.94
C LEU A 897 25.39 48.80 -13.04
N ASP A 898 24.84 49.49 -12.03
CA ASP A 898 24.74 50.95 -12.02
C ASP A 898 26.13 51.61 -12.13
N SER A 899 27.14 51.09 -11.42
CA SER A 899 28.52 51.58 -11.52
C SER A 899 29.15 51.40 -12.91
N LEU A 900 28.82 50.31 -13.61
CA LEU A 900 29.24 50.09 -15.00
C LEU A 900 28.48 50.99 -15.99
N LEU A 901 27.20 51.22 -15.77
CA LEU A 901 26.34 51.99 -16.66
C LEU A 901 26.68 53.48 -16.63
N ILE A 902 27.02 54.05 -15.46
CA ILE A 902 27.51 55.44 -15.33
C ILE A 902 28.75 55.68 -16.21
N ASN A 903 29.67 54.72 -16.28
CA ASN A 903 30.87 54.78 -17.12
C ASN A 903 30.59 54.51 -18.61
N THR A 904 29.46 53.89 -18.94
CA THR A 904 29.09 53.53 -20.32
C THR A 904 28.30 54.64 -21.02
N ASP A 905 27.38 55.28 -20.29
CA ASP A 905 26.47 56.33 -20.79
C ASP A 905 27.21 57.60 -21.26
N SER A 906 28.40 57.85 -20.70
CA SER A 906 29.27 58.97 -21.07
C SER A 906 29.98 58.79 -22.42
N ASN A 907 30.21 57.55 -22.88
CA ASN A 907 31.00 57.25 -24.09
C ASN A 907 30.20 56.60 -25.25
N SER A 908 28.95 56.18 -25.02
CA SER A 908 28.21 55.27 -25.93
C SER A 908 26.91 55.85 -26.50
N LYS A 909 26.87 57.16 -26.79
CA LYS A 909 25.68 57.80 -27.38
C LYS A 909 25.49 57.35 -28.82
N ILE A 910 24.27 56.88 -29.11
CA ILE A 910 23.81 56.61 -30.48
C ILE A 910 22.86 57.74 -30.87
N HIS A 911 23.27 58.57 -31.82
CA HIS A 911 22.47 59.70 -32.25
C HIS A 911 21.45 59.30 -33.32
N LEU A 912 20.37 60.07 -33.41
CA LEU A 912 19.34 59.90 -34.42
C LEU A 912 19.91 59.96 -35.84
N GLN A 913 20.86 60.88 -36.07
CA GLN A 913 21.50 61.11 -37.38
C GLN A 913 22.21 59.87 -37.94
N ASP A 914 22.67 58.96 -37.07
CA ASP A 914 23.45 57.78 -37.47
C ASP A 914 22.55 56.61 -37.90
N PHE A 915 21.30 56.57 -37.44
CA PHE A 915 20.40 55.43 -37.65
C PHE A 915 18.97 55.85 -37.97
N TYR A 916 18.59 55.67 -39.24
CA TYR A 916 17.22 55.89 -39.74
C TYR A 916 16.15 55.03 -39.05
N LEU A 917 16.50 53.85 -38.53
CA LEU A 917 15.54 52.88 -37.99
C LEU A 917 15.91 52.45 -36.57
N LYS A 918 14.92 52.40 -35.67
CA LYS A 918 15.08 51.90 -34.28
C LYS A 918 15.72 50.50 -34.21
N GLU A 919 15.37 49.59 -35.13
CA GLU A 919 15.97 48.25 -35.13
C GLU A 919 17.44 48.26 -35.61
N LYS A 920 17.86 49.24 -36.43
CA LYS A 920 19.29 49.46 -36.73
C LYS A 920 20.02 50.05 -35.53
N ALA A 921 19.44 51.06 -34.85
CA ALA A 921 19.98 51.63 -33.61
C ALA A 921 20.11 50.57 -32.50
N LYS A 922 19.09 49.74 -32.28
CA LYS A 922 19.09 48.60 -31.35
C LYS A 922 20.10 47.52 -31.73
N LYS A 923 20.34 47.25 -33.01
CA LYS A 923 21.40 46.34 -33.49
C LYS A 923 22.80 46.92 -33.24
N ALA A 924 22.97 48.24 -33.36
CA ALA A 924 24.20 48.94 -32.99
C ALA A 924 24.41 48.97 -31.46
N ALA A 925 23.38 49.30 -30.68
CA ALA A 925 23.40 49.24 -29.22
C ALA A 925 23.78 47.85 -28.70
N LYS A 926 23.25 46.78 -29.32
CA LYS A 926 23.68 45.39 -29.03
C LYS A 926 25.16 45.14 -29.38
N LYS A 927 25.70 45.71 -30.46
CA LYS A 927 27.14 45.60 -30.78
C LYS A 927 28.00 46.31 -29.74
N ILE A 928 27.63 47.53 -29.34
CA ILE A 928 28.32 48.29 -28.30
C ILE A 928 28.26 47.53 -26.97
N ALA A 929 27.07 47.06 -26.55
CA ALA A 929 26.91 46.23 -25.36
C ALA A 929 27.77 44.95 -25.41
N VAL A 930 27.94 44.32 -26.57
CA VAL A 930 28.85 43.18 -26.76
C VAL A 930 30.33 43.58 -26.67
N GLN A 931 30.71 44.77 -27.12
CA GLN A 931 32.06 45.30 -26.97
C GLN A 931 32.37 45.65 -25.50
N GLU A 932 31.45 46.30 -24.78
CA GLU A 932 31.60 46.57 -23.35
C GLU A 932 31.58 45.28 -22.51
N MET A 933 30.74 44.29 -22.86
CA MET A 933 30.84 42.95 -22.28
C MET A 933 32.19 42.26 -22.59
N LYS A 934 32.82 42.55 -23.73
CA LYS A 934 34.16 42.01 -24.06
C LYS A 934 35.23 42.66 -23.18
N LYS A 935 35.19 43.99 -23.02
CA LYS A 935 36.07 44.71 -22.08
C LYS A 935 35.87 44.22 -20.64
N MET A 936 34.64 44.08 -20.17
CA MET A 936 34.31 43.52 -18.86
C MET A 936 34.71 42.04 -18.71
N LYS A 937 34.78 41.28 -19.81
CA LYS A 937 35.37 39.94 -19.79
C LYS A 937 36.88 39.94 -19.61
N GLU A 938 37.56 41.01 -20.02
CA GLU A 938 39.01 41.23 -20.01
C GLU A 938 39.50 41.99 -18.76
N SER A 939 38.66 42.80 -18.11
CA SER A 939 38.99 43.57 -16.89
C SER A 939 38.58 42.87 -15.58
N GLU A 940 39.55 42.59 -14.71
CA GLU A 940 39.49 42.10 -13.30
C GLU A 940 38.43 41.05 -12.87
N THR A 941 38.87 40.15 -11.99
CA THR A 941 37.99 39.29 -11.18
C THR A 941 37.09 40.13 -10.27
N PHE A 942 35.84 39.73 -10.07
CA PHE A 942 34.95 40.37 -9.10
C PHE A 942 35.58 40.29 -7.70
N LYS A 943 35.57 41.40 -6.96
CA LYS A 943 36.03 41.48 -5.56
C LYS A 943 34.99 40.90 -4.60
N ILE A 944 34.62 39.63 -4.83
CA ILE A 944 33.74 38.83 -3.98
C ILE A 944 34.61 38.07 -2.99
N ARG A 945 34.29 38.15 -1.70
CA ARG A 945 34.94 37.33 -0.69
C ARG A 945 34.53 35.87 -0.88
N ILE A 946 35.48 35.02 -1.25
CA ILE A 946 35.29 33.57 -1.36
C ILE A 946 35.60 32.93 -0.01
N ASP A 947 34.58 32.51 0.71
CA ASP A 947 34.73 31.81 2.00
C ASP A 947 33.52 30.91 2.26
N LEU A 948 33.72 29.74 2.87
CA LEU A 948 32.63 28.81 3.14
C LEU A 948 31.74 29.31 4.28
N ASP A 949 30.44 29.39 4.03
CA ASP A 949 29.40 29.50 5.05
C ASP A 949 29.26 28.16 5.81
N THR A 950 30.04 28.04 6.88
CA THR A 950 30.03 26.88 7.77
C THR A 950 28.72 26.73 8.53
N GLU A 951 27.99 27.81 8.80
CA GLU A 951 26.74 27.77 9.56
C GLU A 951 25.60 27.18 8.70
N LYS A 952 25.45 27.67 7.47
CA LYS A 952 24.52 27.11 6.48
C LYS A 952 24.85 25.66 6.16
N THR A 953 26.14 25.33 6.04
CA THR A 953 26.57 23.95 5.77
C THR A 953 26.27 23.01 6.94
N ALA A 954 26.49 23.43 8.20
CA ALA A 954 26.15 22.64 9.39
C ALA A 954 24.62 22.47 9.60
N LYS A 955 23.81 23.38 9.04
CA LYS A 955 22.33 23.31 9.04
C LYS A 955 21.75 22.44 7.92
N LEU A 956 22.56 21.88 7.02
CA LEU A 956 22.09 20.93 6.02
C LEU A 956 21.41 19.72 6.70
N ARG A 957 20.26 19.29 6.16
CA ARG A 957 19.52 18.12 6.60
C ARG A 957 19.13 17.26 5.40
N ASN A 958 19.12 15.94 5.60
CA ASN A 958 18.65 14.98 4.62
C ASN A 958 17.26 14.48 5.04
N VAL A 959 16.22 15.15 4.55
CA VAL A 959 14.82 14.92 4.99
C VAL A 959 14.30 13.54 4.55
N THR A 960 14.95 12.89 3.59
CA THR A 960 14.60 11.55 3.09
C THR A 960 15.45 10.42 3.68
N ALA A 961 16.50 10.70 4.45
CA ALA A 961 17.27 9.66 5.11
C ALA A 961 16.54 9.15 6.35
N ALA A 962 16.71 7.85 6.63
CA ALA A 962 16.39 7.29 7.92
C ALA A 962 17.08 8.06 9.05
N GLY A 963 16.34 8.34 10.13
CA GLY A 963 16.86 8.75 11.45
C GLY A 963 17.36 10.20 11.62
N ASP A 964 16.96 11.16 10.78
CA ASP A 964 17.25 12.61 10.92
C ASP A 964 18.73 12.93 11.26
N VAL A 965 19.65 12.30 10.53
CA VAL A 965 21.09 12.46 10.75
C VAL A 965 21.49 13.92 10.54
N SER A 966 21.98 14.56 11.61
CA SER A 966 22.50 15.94 11.58
C SER A 966 24.02 15.98 11.58
N TRP A 967 24.61 17.12 11.19
CA TRP A 967 26.06 17.34 11.29
C TRP A 967 26.59 17.17 12.73
N ALA A 968 25.82 17.59 13.73
CA ALA A 968 26.13 17.35 15.14
C ALA A 968 26.09 15.85 15.50
N THR A 969 25.06 15.13 15.02
CA THR A 969 24.93 13.67 15.23
C THR A 969 26.12 12.91 14.64
N LEU A 970 26.59 13.32 13.45
CA LEU A 970 27.79 12.76 12.82
C LEU A 970 29.07 13.03 13.62
N ARG A 971 29.21 14.22 14.23
CA ARG A 971 30.36 14.53 15.08
C ARG A 971 30.34 13.70 16.37
N THR A 972 29.19 13.58 17.04
CA THR A 972 29.03 12.70 18.21
C THR A 972 29.36 11.26 17.83
N TYR A 973 28.83 10.74 16.72
CA TYR A 973 29.15 9.40 16.21
C TYR A 973 30.65 9.16 16.03
N VAL A 974 31.38 10.09 15.40
CA VAL A 974 32.83 9.92 15.18
C VAL A 974 33.61 9.91 16.50
N GLY A 975 33.09 10.54 17.56
CA GLY A 975 33.63 10.42 18.92
C GLY A 975 33.40 9.05 19.57
N GLU A 976 32.40 8.27 19.14
CA GLU A 976 32.17 6.89 19.63
C GLU A 976 33.11 5.85 18.99
N LEU A 977 33.92 6.25 18.00
CA LEU A 977 34.84 5.38 17.27
C LEU A 977 36.26 5.29 17.87
N ASP A 978 36.43 5.76 19.10
CA ASP A 978 37.69 5.71 19.85
C ASP A 978 38.88 6.40 19.12
N LEU A 979 38.58 7.37 18.24
CA LEU A 979 39.55 8.11 17.46
C LEU A 979 40.17 9.29 18.26
N PRO A 980 41.45 9.63 18.04
CA PRO A 980 42.05 10.82 18.65
C PRO A 980 41.31 12.11 18.29
N GLU A 981 41.02 12.97 19.27
CA GLU A 981 40.27 14.22 19.05
C GLU A 981 40.89 15.12 17.97
N GLU A 982 42.22 15.13 17.80
CA GLU A 982 42.90 15.82 16.68
C GLU A 982 42.42 15.30 15.31
N THR A 983 42.23 13.99 15.17
CA THR A 983 41.72 13.35 13.95
C THR A 983 40.26 13.72 13.72
N VAL A 984 39.44 13.76 14.78
CA VAL A 984 38.05 14.20 14.73
C VAL A 984 37.98 15.66 14.28
N GLN A 985 38.72 16.55 14.92
CA GLN A 985 38.81 17.98 14.54
C GLN A 985 39.30 18.17 13.11
N LYS A 986 40.24 17.34 12.65
CA LYS A 986 40.74 17.38 11.27
C LYS A 986 39.67 17.00 10.25
N VAL A 987 38.89 15.93 10.46
CA VAL A 987 37.85 15.53 9.48
C VAL A 987 36.61 16.43 9.48
N PHE A 988 36.34 17.12 10.60
CA PHE A 988 35.30 18.16 10.74
C PHE A 988 35.82 19.60 10.53
N SER A 989 37.08 19.76 10.12
CA SER A 989 37.71 21.07 9.90
C SER A 989 37.03 21.86 8.77
N LYS A 990 37.15 23.20 8.81
CA LYS A 990 36.67 24.08 7.74
C LYS A 990 37.29 23.73 6.38
N GLU A 991 38.56 23.33 6.35
CA GLU A 991 39.26 22.88 5.15
C GLU A 991 38.62 21.63 4.55
N SER A 992 38.41 20.59 5.38
CA SER A 992 37.76 19.35 4.94
C SER A 992 36.32 19.61 4.49
N LEU A 993 35.58 20.45 5.21
CA LEU A 993 34.21 20.82 4.87
C LEU A 993 34.13 21.55 3.52
N THR A 994 35.03 22.50 3.26
CA THR A 994 35.19 23.15 1.95
C THR A 994 35.40 22.11 0.86
N THR A 995 36.35 21.20 1.04
CA THR A 995 36.64 20.12 0.09
C THR A 995 35.40 19.25 -0.20
N TYR A 996 34.66 18.83 0.84
CA TYR A 996 33.45 18.01 0.65
C TYR A 996 32.33 18.77 -0.09
N VAL A 997 32.09 20.04 0.26
CA VAL A 997 31.03 20.85 -0.37
C VAL A 997 31.35 21.13 -1.84
N VAL A 998 32.60 21.49 -2.16
CA VAL A 998 33.04 21.68 -3.57
C VAL A 998 32.83 20.39 -4.36
N HIS A 999 33.34 19.25 -3.87
CA HIS A 999 33.22 17.97 -4.56
C HIS A 999 31.76 17.55 -4.75
N ALA A 1000 30.90 17.78 -3.76
CA ALA A 1000 29.48 17.48 -3.82
C ALA A 1000 28.68 18.39 -4.78
N LEU A 1001 29.06 19.66 -4.92
CA LEU A 1001 28.48 20.57 -5.92
C LEU A 1001 28.93 20.21 -7.35
N THR A 1002 30.20 19.82 -7.53
CA THR A 1002 30.75 19.35 -8.81
C THR A 1002 30.12 18.02 -9.25
N TYR A 1003 29.91 17.08 -8.33
CA TYR A 1003 29.39 15.74 -8.63
C TYR A 1003 28.05 15.46 -7.93
N ARG A 1004 26.94 15.57 -8.68
CA ARG A 1004 25.58 15.44 -8.11
C ARG A 1004 25.12 14.03 -7.79
N ASN A 1005 25.55 13.02 -8.53
CA ASN A 1005 25.14 11.65 -8.27
C ASN A 1005 26.19 10.92 -7.40
N SER A 1006 25.70 10.00 -6.56
CA SER A 1006 26.49 9.25 -5.57
C SER A 1006 27.69 8.55 -6.25
N ARG A 1007 27.43 7.88 -7.38
CA ARG A 1007 28.47 7.21 -8.19
C ARG A 1007 29.63 8.14 -8.58
N LYS A 1008 29.36 9.32 -9.16
CA LYS A 1008 30.44 10.24 -9.56
C LYS A 1008 31.18 10.81 -8.35
N ARG A 1009 30.51 11.14 -7.24
CA ARG A 1009 31.21 11.58 -6.02
C ARG A 1009 32.21 10.56 -5.53
N LEU A 1010 31.78 9.30 -5.45
CA LEU A 1010 32.54 8.23 -4.83
C LEU A 1010 33.63 7.66 -5.77
N GLN A 1011 33.46 7.78 -7.09
CA GLN A 1011 34.46 7.35 -8.10
C GLN A 1011 35.53 8.41 -8.44
N ASN A 1012 35.35 9.68 -8.08
CA ASN A 1012 36.36 10.73 -8.29
C ASN A 1012 37.08 11.03 -6.97
N SER A 1013 38.40 11.21 -7.02
CA SER A 1013 39.21 11.60 -5.86
C SER A 1013 38.82 12.98 -5.33
N LEU A 1014 38.79 13.14 -4.00
CA LEU A 1014 38.65 14.45 -3.37
C LEU A 1014 39.83 15.36 -3.78
N PRO A 1015 39.57 16.63 -4.16
CA PRO A 1015 40.64 17.61 -4.40
C PRO A 1015 41.35 17.98 -3.09
N SER A 1016 42.55 18.55 -3.18
CA SER A 1016 43.18 19.23 -2.04
C SER A 1016 42.38 20.48 -1.64
N TYR A 1017 42.62 21.00 -0.42
CA TYR A 1017 41.94 22.22 0.05
C TYR A 1017 42.19 23.43 -0.88
N GLN A 1018 43.41 23.59 -1.38
CA GLN A 1018 43.75 24.69 -2.30
C GLN A 1018 43.04 24.54 -3.64
N GLU A 1019 43.09 23.35 -4.26
CA GLU A 1019 42.36 23.07 -5.50
C GLU A 1019 40.84 23.28 -5.33
N ALA A 1020 40.28 22.86 -4.19
CA ALA A 1020 38.87 23.09 -3.88
C ALA A 1020 38.54 24.59 -3.79
N LEU A 1021 39.40 25.39 -3.16
CA LEU A 1021 39.23 26.84 -3.06
C LEU A 1021 39.34 27.52 -4.44
N ASP A 1022 40.28 27.09 -5.27
CA ASP A 1022 40.47 27.61 -6.63
C ASP A 1022 39.30 27.24 -7.56
N MET A 1023 38.76 26.02 -7.42
CA MET A 1023 37.52 25.58 -8.06
C MET A 1023 36.32 26.41 -7.61
N ALA A 1024 36.16 26.63 -6.30
CA ALA A 1024 35.06 27.43 -5.75
C ALA A 1024 35.12 28.88 -6.22
N ASN A 1025 36.30 29.50 -6.17
CA ASN A 1025 36.54 30.84 -6.68
C ASN A 1025 36.19 30.91 -8.17
N SER A 1026 36.75 30.01 -9.00
CA SER A 1026 36.46 29.95 -10.44
C SER A 1026 34.96 29.81 -10.74
N ALA A 1027 34.24 28.98 -9.98
CA ALA A 1027 32.80 28.77 -10.12
C ALA A 1027 31.99 30.01 -9.72
N VAL A 1028 32.24 30.61 -8.55
CA VAL A 1028 31.55 31.83 -8.08
C VAL A 1028 31.81 33.00 -9.03
N GLN A 1029 33.05 33.16 -9.51
CA GLN A 1029 33.40 34.18 -10.50
C GLN A 1029 32.63 33.96 -11.80
N TYR A 1030 32.57 32.71 -12.32
CA TYR A 1030 31.84 32.38 -13.54
C TYR A 1030 30.32 32.58 -13.42
N GLU A 1031 29.71 32.13 -12.32
CA GLU A 1031 28.28 32.31 -12.02
C GLU A 1031 27.90 33.80 -12.06
N ASN A 1032 28.60 34.63 -11.29
CA ASN A 1032 28.33 36.06 -11.23
C ASN A 1032 28.67 36.76 -12.56
N LYS A 1033 29.69 36.31 -13.29
CA LYS A 1033 30.02 36.81 -14.65
C LYS A 1033 28.88 36.56 -15.63
N SER A 1034 28.30 35.36 -15.60
CA SER A 1034 27.18 34.98 -16.47
C SER A 1034 25.91 35.79 -16.15
N LEU A 1035 25.60 35.93 -14.85
CA LEU A 1035 24.44 36.69 -14.37
C LEU A 1035 24.53 38.19 -14.71
N VAL A 1036 25.67 38.83 -14.40
CA VAL A 1036 25.92 40.24 -14.73
C VAL A 1036 25.90 40.47 -16.25
N SER A 1037 26.50 39.57 -17.04
CA SER A 1037 26.51 39.70 -18.51
C SER A 1037 25.12 39.66 -19.14
N GLY A 1038 24.23 38.79 -18.63
CA GLY A 1038 22.86 38.66 -19.13
C GLY A 1038 22.04 39.94 -18.94
N ASP A 1039 22.17 40.56 -17.77
CA ASP A 1039 21.43 41.78 -17.42
C ASP A 1039 22.05 43.03 -18.04
N LEU A 1040 23.38 43.14 -18.06
CA LEU A 1040 24.10 44.28 -18.65
C LEU A 1040 23.75 44.47 -20.13
N LEU A 1041 23.66 43.37 -20.90
CA LEU A 1041 23.24 43.42 -22.31
C LEU A 1041 21.84 44.03 -22.47
N GLN A 1042 20.90 43.68 -21.59
CA GLN A 1042 19.54 44.21 -21.63
C GLN A 1042 19.52 45.69 -21.22
N GLN A 1043 20.22 46.05 -20.14
CA GLN A 1043 20.22 47.41 -19.61
C GLN A 1043 20.93 48.41 -20.54
N ILE A 1044 22.13 48.09 -21.06
CA ILE A 1044 22.81 48.93 -22.06
C ILE A 1044 21.92 49.09 -23.31
N THR A 1045 21.35 48.00 -23.83
CA THR A 1045 20.46 48.08 -25.00
C THR A 1045 19.25 48.97 -24.73
N LYS A 1046 18.67 48.90 -23.52
CA LYS A 1046 17.52 49.72 -23.09
C LYS A 1046 17.89 51.20 -22.98
N ILE A 1047 19.01 51.53 -22.33
CA ILE A 1047 19.48 52.92 -22.14
C ILE A 1047 19.81 53.58 -23.49
N ILE A 1048 20.64 52.93 -24.32
CA ILE A 1048 21.03 53.48 -25.63
C ILE A 1048 19.80 53.62 -26.56
N THR A 1049 18.89 52.63 -26.56
CA THR A 1049 17.65 52.73 -27.36
C THR A 1049 16.70 53.80 -26.82
N LYS A 1050 16.70 54.07 -25.50
CA LYS A 1050 15.95 55.17 -24.88
C LYS A 1050 16.51 56.53 -25.29
N SER A 1051 17.83 56.71 -25.29
CA SER A 1051 18.48 57.94 -25.75
C SER A 1051 18.17 58.24 -27.22
N TRP A 1052 18.33 57.25 -28.12
CA TRP A 1052 17.92 57.40 -29.54
C TRP A 1052 16.42 57.72 -29.68
N LEU A 1053 15.55 57.12 -28.86
CA LEU A 1053 14.11 57.39 -28.87
C LEU A 1053 13.77 58.79 -28.35
N GLN A 1054 14.52 59.30 -27.36
CA GLN A 1054 14.37 60.68 -26.88
C GLN A 1054 14.77 61.68 -27.97
N GLU A 1055 15.92 61.49 -28.64
CA GLU A 1055 16.29 62.31 -29.81
C GLU A 1055 15.26 62.22 -30.94
N TYR A 1056 14.76 61.02 -31.24
CA TYR A 1056 13.69 60.81 -32.22
C TYR A 1056 12.42 61.61 -31.84
N THR A 1057 11.93 61.50 -30.61
CA THR A 1057 10.73 62.21 -30.15
C THR A 1057 10.96 63.72 -30.10
N SER A 1058 12.12 64.22 -29.67
CA SER A 1058 12.44 65.65 -29.74
C SER A 1058 12.47 66.16 -31.18
N ALA A 1059 13.08 65.42 -32.11
CA ALA A 1059 13.17 65.77 -33.53
C ALA A 1059 11.84 65.64 -34.30
N HIS A 1060 10.81 65.02 -33.71
CA HIS A 1060 9.46 64.85 -34.29
C HIS A 1060 8.35 65.41 -33.38
N ASN A 1061 8.70 66.25 -32.41
CA ASN A 1061 7.75 66.85 -31.46
C ASN A 1061 6.82 67.88 -32.13
N ASP A 1062 7.27 68.47 -33.24
CA ASP A 1062 6.49 69.42 -34.01
C ASP A 1062 5.61 68.78 -35.07
N VAL A 1063 4.47 69.44 -35.29
CA VAL A 1063 3.54 69.09 -36.36
C VAL A 1063 4.14 69.55 -37.68
N VAL A 1064 4.42 68.56 -38.53
CA VAL A 1064 4.82 68.72 -39.93
C VAL A 1064 3.95 69.76 -40.63
N GLN A 1065 4.51 70.56 -41.52
CA GLN A 1065 3.71 71.45 -42.36
C GLN A 1065 3.44 70.79 -43.72
N PRO A 1066 2.18 70.77 -44.20
CA PRO A 1066 1.87 70.38 -45.57
C PRO A 1066 2.53 71.34 -46.56
N MET A 1067 3.17 70.79 -47.59
CA MET A 1067 3.88 71.57 -48.62
C MET A 1067 3.44 71.17 -50.03
N THR A 1068 3.45 72.12 -50.95
CA THR A 1068 3.20 71.86 -52.38
C THR A 1068 4.41 71.17 -53.05
N LYS A 1069 4.24 70.68 -54.29
CA LYS A 1069 5.36 70.08 -55.04
C LYS A 1069 6.51 71.08 -55.22
N GLU A 1070 6.19 72.32 -55.52
CA GLU A 1070 7.13 73.42 -55.77
C GLU A 1070 7.92 73.76 -54.51
N GLN A 1071 7.25 73.83 -53.36
CA GLN A 1071 7.87 74.06 -52.05
C GLN A 1071 8.82 72.92 -51.69
N ILE A 1072 8.38 71.66 -51.85
CA ILE A 1072 9.23 70.49 -51.58
C ILE A 1072 10.44 70.45 -52.53
N VAL A 1073 10.28 70.76 -53.82
CA VAL A 1073 11.40 70.84 -54.76
C VAL A 1073 12.41 71.90 -54.32
N ALA A 1074 11.95 73.12 -54.01
CA ALA A 1074 12.83 74.21 -53.59
C ALA A 1074 13.60 73.88 -52.31
N GLU A 1075 12.93 73.33 -51.30
CA GLU A 1075 13.54 73.02 -50.00
C GLU A 1075 14.43 71.76 -50.04
N ALA A 1076 14.11 70.80 -50.92
CA ALA A 1076 14.96 69.65 -51.22
C ALA A 1076 16.25 70.06 -51.97
N GLN A 1077 16.13 70.94 -52.97
CA GLN A 1077 17.27 71.49 -53.71
C GLN A 1077 18.21 72.28 -52.78
N GLN A 1078 17.67 73.11 -51.88
CA GLN A 1078 18.46 73.81 -50.85
C GLN A 1078 19.26 72.85 -49.94
N ARG A 1079 18.80 71.60 -49.80
CA ARG A 1079 19.46 70.53 -49.02
C ARG A 1079 20.31 69.59 -49.88
N GLY A 1080 20.58 69.96 -51.14
CA GLY A 1080 21.43 69.18 -52.06
C GLY A 1080 20.80 67.90 -52.59
N ILE A 1081 19.47 67.80 -52.60
CA ILE A 1081 18.74 66.68 -53.18
C ILE A 1081 18.44 67.01 -54.64
N GLU A 1082 18.95 66.20 -55.56
CA GLU A 1082 18.69 66.33 -57.00
C GLU A 1082 17.23 65.98 -57.31
N VAL A 1083 16.39 67.02 -57.40
CA VAL A 1083 14.98 66.91 -57.79
C VAL A 1083 14.57 68.16 -58.58
N THR A 1084 13.74 67.95 -59.58
CA THR A 1084 13.06 68.98 -60.38
C THR A 1084 11.56 68.69 -60.37
N LEU A 1085 10.71 69.60 -60.87
CA LEU A 1085 9.28 69.32 -60.99
C LEU A 1085 9.00 68.08 -61.87
N ASP A 1086 9.76 67.90 -62.96
CA ASP A 1086 9.62 66.76 -63.88
C ASP A 1086 10.07 65.42 -63.27
N THR A 1087 11.06 65.46 -62.36
CA THR A 1087 11.59 64.26 -61.68
C THR A 1087 10.94 64.01 -60.32
N PHE A 1088 10.08 64.91 -59.86
CA PHE A 1088 9.48 64.90 -58.52
C PHE A 1088 8.83 63.57 -58.17
N ASP A 1089 7.93 63.05 -59.00
CA ASP A 1089 7.19 61.80 -58.70
C ASP A 1089 8.09 60.54 -58.77
N GLN A 1090 9.28 60.65 -59.36
CA GLN A 1090 10.28 59.57 -59.36
C GLN A 1090 11.05 59.52 -58.02
N VAL A 1091 11.40 60.69 -57.48
CA VAL A 1091 12.15 60.90 -56.23
C VAL A 1091 11.24 60.79 -55.00
N TYR A 1092 10.12 61.52 -54.98
CA TYR A 1092 9.13 61.58 -53.89
C TYR A 1092 7.89 60.74 -54.18
N ARG A 1093 8.03 59.44 -53.97
CA ARG A 1093 6.96 58.46 -54.25
C ARG A 1093 5.79 58.64 -53.31
N HIS A 1094 4.58 58.51 -53.86
CA HIS A 1094 3.31 58.61 -53.15
C HIS A 1094 3.10 59.95 -52.44
N TYR A 1095 3.57 61.06 -53.03
CA TYR A 1095 3.07 62.38 -52.68
C TYR A 1095 1.55 62.44 -52.80
N ARG A 1096 0.90 63.08 -51.83
CA ARG A 1096 -0.55 63.19 -51.73
C ARG A 1096 -0.95 64.67 -51.82
N PRO A 1097 -1.35 65.17 -53.00
CA PRO A 1097 -1.69 66.58 -53.20
C PRO A 1097 -2.67 67.11 -52.15
N SER A 1098 -3.71 66.33 -51.83
CA SER A 1098 -4.75 66.68 -50.85
C SER A 1098 -4.28 66.78 -49.40
N THR A 1099 -3.04 66.37 -49.09
CA THR A 1099 -2.46 66.48 -47.74
C THR A 1099 -1.09 67.17 -47.70
N GLY A 1100 -0.49 67.51 -48.85
CA GLY A 1100 0.87 68.08 -48.92
C GLY A 1100 1.97 67.20 -48.29
N LEU A 1101 1.76 65.88 -48.18
CA LEU A 1101 2.70 64.94 -47.56
C LEU A 1101 3.28 63.96 -48.60
N VAL A 1102 4.55 63.57 -48.40
CA VAL A 1102 5.24 62.54 -49.19
C VAL A 1102 5.22 61.18 -48.49
N GLY A 1103 5.18 60.10 -49.27
CA GLY A 1103 5.08 58.73 -48.74
C GLY A 1103 6.41 58.03 -48.49
N ASN A 1104 7.55 58.69 -48.76
CA ASN A 1104 8.89 58.11 -48.70
C ASN A 1104 9.99 59.01 -48.10
N ALA A 1105 9.66 60.15 -47.48
CA ALA A 1105 10.66 60.99 -46.81
C ALA A 1105 10.07 61.64 -45.55
N CYS A 1106 10.92 61.96 -44.56
CA CYS A 1106 10.46 62.65 -43.36
C CYS A 1106 10.25 64.14 -43.62
N LEU A 1107 9.19 64.71 -43.05
CA LEU A 1107 8.82 66.12 -43.16
C LEU A 1107 8.90 66.89 -41.83
N SER A 1108 9.53 66.32 -40.80
CA SER A 1108 9.88 67.09 -39.59
C SER A 1108 11.22 67.80 -39.79
N HIS A 1109 11.22 69.14 -39.80
CA HIS A 1109 12.39 69.95 -40.17
C HIS A 1109 13.60 69.75 -39.23
N ALA A 1110 13.36 69.33 -37.98
CA ALA A 1110 14.38 68.98 -37.00
C ALA A 1110 14.94 67.55 -37.15
N CYS A 1111 14.37 66.71 -38.03
CA CYS A 1111 14.89 65.38 -38.29
C CYS A 1111 16.13 65.44 -39.21
N PRO A 1112 17.25 64.75 -38.89
CA PRO A 1112 18.44 64.66 -39.75
C PRO A 1112 18.17 64.06 -41.15
N PHE A 1113 17.02 63.41 -41.32
CA PHE A 1113 16.55 62.79 -42.55
C PHE A 1113 15.40 63.55 -43.21
N TYR A 1114 15.16 64.80 -42.80
CA TYR A 1114 14.19 65.68 -43.44
C TYR A 1114 14.42 65.78 -44.94
N LEU A 1115 13.33 65.60 -45.71
CA LEU A 1115 13.26 65.49 -47.16
C LEU A 1115 14.13 64.41 -47.82
N LYS A 1116 14.95 63.63 -47.11
CA LYS A 1116 15.74 62.56 -47.72
C LYS A 1116 14.84 61.36 -48.08
N PRO A 1117 14.71 60.98 -49.37
CA PRO A 1117 13.84 59.87 -49.77
C PRO A 1117 14.45 58.51 -49.42
N ASP A 1118 13.73 57.71 -48.64
CA ASP A 1118 14.09 56.34 -48.25
C ASP A 1118 12.87 55.40 -48.38
N ARG A 1119 13.06 54.23 -49.00
CA ARG A 1119 12.00 53.22 -49.21
C ARG A 1119 11.44 52.64 -47.89
N THR A 1120 12.18 52.79 -46.79
CA THR A 1120 11.83 52.32 -45.44
C THR A 1120 11.19 53.40 -44.56
N TYR A 1121 10.77 54.55 -45.11
CA TYR A 1121 10.13 55.63 -44.35
C TYR A 1121 8.98 55.17 -43.45
N ASN A 1122 8.13 54.24 -43.91
CA ASN A 1122 7.05 53.67 -43.09
C ASN A 1122 7.53 52.97 -41.81
N GLN A 1123 8.80 52.51 -41.76
CA GLN A 1123 9.46 51.94 -40.58
C GLN A 1123 10.14 53.01 -39.71
N HIS A 1124 10.58 54.13 -40.28
CA HIS A 1124 11.01 55.31 -39.51
C HIS A 1124 9.80 55.92 -38.78
N ALA A 1125 8.73 56.21 -39.51
CA ALA A 1125 7.45 56.70 -39.00
C ALA A 1125 6.63 55.67 -38.19
N SER A 1126 7.05 54.39 -38.12
CA SER A 1126 6.36 53.42 -37.24
C SER A 1126 6.69 53.64 -35.77
N ILE A 1127 7.76 54.37 -35.46
CA ILE A 1127 8.17 54.68 -34.09
C ILE A 1127 7.19 55.63 -33.42
N GLU A 1128 6.65 56.59 -34.17
CA GLU A 1128 5.46 57.35 -33.77
C GLU A 1128 4.38 56.35 -33.31
N ARG A 1129 3.93 55.47 -34.22
CA ARG A 1129 2.80 54.52 -34.03
C ARG A 1129 2.89 53.62 -32.80
N LEU A 1130 4.09 53.36 -32.31
CA LEU A 1130 4.36 52.50 -31.16
C LEU A 1130 4.67 53.27 -29.86
N ASN A 1131 4.95 54.58 -29.92
CA ASN A 1131 5.29 55.38 -28.74
C ASN A 1131 4.08 56.22 -28.29
N THR A 1132 3.44 55.82 -27.19
CA THR A 1132 2.35 56.58 -26.55
C THR A 1132 2.79 57.94 -26.00
N GLU A 1133 4.10 58.16 -25.82
CA GLU A 1133 4.64 59.39 -25.22
C GLU A 1133 4.98 60.49 -26.25
N SER A 1134 4.82 60.25 -27.55
CA SER A 1134 5.13 61.24 -28.61
C SER A 1134 3.85 61.85 -29.20
N PRO A 1135 3.72 63.19 -29.33
CA PRO A 1135 2.74 63.77 -30.25
C PRO A 1135 3.10 63.34 -31.69
N PHE A 1136 2.09 63.16 -32.53
CA PHE A 1136 2.23 62.45 -33.80
C PHE A 1136 2.14 63.36 -35.02
N PRO A 1137 3.08 63.28 -35.97
CA PRO A 1137 2.87 63.71 -37.35
C PRO A 1137 1.77 62.92 -38.08
N HIS A 1138 1.92 61.61 -38.30
CA HIS A 1138 1.09 60.90 -39.29
C HIS A 1138 -0.37 60.69 -38.89
N ALA A 1139 -0.60 60.44 -37.61
CA ALA A 1139 -1.94 60.31 -37.05
C ALA A 1139 -2.71 61.62 -37.20
N PHE A 1140 -2.08 62.71 -36.77
CA PHE A 1140 -2.67 64.03 -36.67
C PHE A 1140 -3.11 64.58 -38.03
N HIS A 1141 -2.24 64.50 -39.04
CA HIS A 1141 -2.58 64.92 -40.41
C HIS A 1141 -3.70 64.05 -41.02
N LYS A 1142 -3.74 62.75 -40.72
CA LYS A 1142 -4.82 61.87 -41.19
C LYS A 1142 -6.16 62.26 -40.56
N THR A 1143 -6.20 62.51 -39.25
CA THR A 1143 -7.41 62.95 -38.54
C THR A 1143 -7.85 64.34 -39.01
N ALA A 1144 -6.92 65.30 -39.10
CA ALA A 1144 -7.19 66.64 -39.62
C ALA A 1144 -7.79 66.62 -41.04
N TYR A 1145 -7.27 65.75 -41.92
CA TYR A 1145 -7.78 65.61 -43.29
C TYR A 1145 -9.13 64.90 -43.36
N LEU A 1146 -9.32 63.81 -42.62
CA LEU A 1146 -10.60 63.07 -42.61
C LEU A 1146 -11.73 63.97 -42.08
N HIS A 1147 -11.48 64.63 -40.95
CA HIS A 1147 -12.43 65.50 -40.28
C HIS A 1147 -12.32 66.98 -40.73
N ARG A 1148 -11.76 67.25 -41.92
CA ARG A 1148 -11.54 68.63 -42.40
C ARG A 1148 -12.84 69.42 -42.54
N GLN A 1149 -13.97 68.75 -42.81
CA GLN A 1149 -15.30 69.37 -42.91
C GLN A 1149 -16.05 69.43 -41.57
N ASP A 1150 -15.62 68.65 -40.56
CA ASP A 1150 -16.27 68.60 -39.25
C ASP A 1150 -15.90 69.80 -38.36
N THR A 1151 -16.53 69.88 -37.18
CA THR A 1151 -16.15 70.82 -36.13
C THR A 1151 -14.82 70.41 -35.48
N LEU A 1152 -14.05 71.39 -35.02
CA LEU A 1152 -12.77 71.18 -34.33
C LEU A 1152 -12.90 70.25 -33.10
N PRO A 1153 -13.91 70.37 -32.21
CA PRO A 1153 -14.11 69.43 -31.10
C PRO A 1153 -14.31 67.98 -31.55
N ASN A 1154 -15.03 67.74 -32.65
CA ASN A 1154 -15.23 66.38 -33.17
C ASN A 1154 -13.93 65.78 -33.71
N ALA A 1155 -13.10 66.58 -34.40
CA ALA A 1155 -11.79 66.14 -34.87
C ALA A 1155 -10.83 65.82 -33.70
N LEU A 1156 -10.88 66.62 -32.63
CA LEU A 1156 -10.08 66.40 -31.42
C LEU A 1156 -10.57 65.19 -30.62
N ALA A 1157 -11.88 64.98 -30.47
CA ALA A 1157 -12.43 63.79 -29.81
C ALA A 1157 -12.09 62.48 -30.57
N ASN A 1158 -12.08 62.51 -31.90
CA ASN A 1158 -11.61 61.38 -32.71
C ASN A 1158 -10.09 61.16 -32.60
N LEU A 1159 -9.30 62.22 -32.42
CA LEU A 1159 -7.86 62.12 -32.12
C LEU A 1159 -7.61 61.53 -30.72
N GLU A 1160 -8.37 61.96 -29.72
CA GLU A 1160 -8.28 61.53 -28.33
C GLU A 1160 -8.61 60.04 -28.17
N SER A 1161 -9.72 59.60 -28.78
CA SER A 1161 -10.20 58.21 -28.76
C SER A 1161 -9.41 57.23 -29.63
N GLY A 1162 -8.47 57.70 -30.46
CA GLY A 1162 -7.60 56.83 -31.27
C GLY A 1162 -8.24 56.19 -32.52
N VAL A 1163 -9.51 56.50 -32.81
CA VAL A 1163 -10.38 55.83 -33.80
C VAL A 1163 -9.85 55.90 -35.25
N TYR A 1164 -8.98 56.86 -35.56
CA TYR A 1164 -8.39 57.08 -36.89
C TYR A 1164 -7.38 55.99 -37.35
N ARG A 1165 -7.09 54.96 -36.56
CA ARG A 1165 -6.12 53.88 -36.86
C ARG A 1165 -6.84 52.58 -37.30
N PRO A 1166 -6.31 51.82 -38.28
CA PRO A 1166 -6.90 50.55 -38.69
C PRO A 1166 -6.85 49.50 -37.57
N PRO A 1167 -7.80 48.54 -37.51
CA PRO A 1167 -8.01 47.68 -36.35
C PRO A 1167 -6.93 46.61 -36.21
N ARG A 1168 -5.98 46.83 -35.28
CA ARG A 1168 -5.08 45.81 -34.73
C ARG A 1168 -4.91 46.04 -33.22
N GLY A 1169 -5.93 45.62 -32.47
CA GLY A 1169 -5.99 45.65 -31.01
C GLY A 1169 -6.53 46.95 -30.40
N PRO A 1170 -7.03 46.92 -29.14
CA PRO A 1170 -7.41 48.11 -28.40
C PRO A 1170 -6.18 48.97 -28.11
N GLN A 1171 -6.29 50.29 -28.32
CA GLN A 1171 -5.21 51.24 -28.07
C GLN A 1171 -5.61 52.21 -26.94
N ALA A 1172 -4.62 52.66 -26.17
CA ALA A 1172 -4.84 53.64 -25.13
C ALA A 1172 -5.23 55.01 -25.75
N PRO A 1173 -6.22 55.73 -25.19
CA PRO A 1173 -6.54 57.08 -25.62
C PRO A 1173 -5.37 58.04 -25.34
N LEU A 1174 -5.29 59.12 -26.11
CA LEU A 1174 -4.31 60.18 -25.84
C LEU A 1174 -4.74 60.99 -24.60
N PRO A 1175 -3.81 61.38 -23.70
CA PRO A 1175 -4.15 62.23 -22.56
C PRO A 1175 -4.73 63.58 -23.00
N HIS A 1176 -5.87 63.96 -22.42
CA HIS A 1176 -6.65 65.15 -22.80
C HIS A 1176 -5.82 66.43 -22.92
N GLU A 1177 -4.97 66.71 -21.92
CA GLU A 1177 -4.09 67.89 -21.87
C GLU A 1177 -3.21 68.05 -23.13
N ARG A 1178 -2.78 66.93 -23.73
CA ARG A 1178 -1.97 66.94 -24.96
C ARG A 1178 -2.82 67.18 -26.20
N VAL A 1179 -4.08 66.75 -26.19
CA VAL A 1179 -5.04 67.05 -27.26
C VAL A 1179 -5.34 68.56 -27.28
N THR A 1180 -5.51 69.18 -26.11
CA THR A 1180 -5.66 70.65 -25.96
C THR A 1180 -4.46 71.42 -26.51
N GLN A 1181 -3.22 70.99 -26.23
CA GLN A 1181 -2.00 71.63 -26.77
C GLN A 1181 -1.92 71.61 -28.31
N LEU A 1182 -2.60 70.64 -28.95
CA LEU A 1182 -2.62 70.49 -30.40
C LEU A 1182 -3.82 71.19 -31.07
N GLU A 1183 -4.79 71.71 -30.31
CA GLU A 1183 -6.02 72.35 -30.83
C GLU A 1183 -5.75 73.40 -31.91
N ARG A 1184 -4.85 74.36 -31.63
CA ARG A 1184 -4.49 75.42 -32.59
C ARG A 1184 -3.84 74.86 -33.86
N LYS A 1185 -2.98 73.84 -33.71
CA LYS A 1185 -2.32 73.18 -34.85
C LYS A 1185 -3.33 72.37 -35.68
N MET A 1186 -4.34 71.76 -35.05
CA MET A 1186 -5.42 71.01 -35.70
C MET A 1186 -6.32 71.95 -36.51
N ALA A 1187 -6.74 73.07 -35.91
CA ALA A 1187 -7.55 74.09 -36.58
C ALA A 1187 -6.83 74.68 -37.81
N SER A 1188 -5.52 74.94 -37.69
CA SER A 1188 -4.70 75.42 -38.80
C SER A 1188 -4.63 74.40 -39.95
N LEU A 1189 -4.40 73.11 -39.66
CA LEU A 1189 -4.39 72.06 -40.68
C LEU A 1189 -5.77 71.82 -41.31
N GLN A 1190 -6.86 71.83 -40.53
CA GLN A 1190 -8.21 71.67 -41.07
C GLN A 1190 -8.55 72.80 -42.04
N THR A 1191 -8.14 74.04 -41.75
CA THR A 1191 -8.28 75.18 -42.67
C THR A 1191 -7.44 74.97 -43.94
N GLN A 1192 -6.17 74.61 -43.81
CA GLN A 1192 -5.27 74.37 -44.94
C GLN A 1192 -5.76 73.23 -45.85
N TYR A 1193 -6.36 72.18 -45.27
CA TYR A 1193 -6.97 71.06 -46.00
C TYR A 1193 -8.40 71.34 -46.50
N LYS A 1194 -9.03 72.44 -46.10
CA LYS A 1194 -10.26 72.95 -46.72
C LYS A 1194 -9.96 73.81 -47.95
N THR A 1195 -8.80 74.47 -47.99
CA THR A 1195 -8.36 75.32 -49.11
C THR A 1195 -7.59 74.56 -50.20
N ASN A 1196 -6.95 73.45 -49.84
CA ASN A 1196 -6.24 72.53 -50.75
C ASN A 1196 -7.14 71.37 -51.22
#